data_AF-A0A834YK40-F1
#
_entry.id   AF-A0A834YK40-F1
#
_cell.length_a   1.000
_cell.length_b   1.000
_cell.length_c   1.000
_cell.angle_alpha   90.00
_cell.angle_beta   90.00
_cell.angle_gamma   90.00
#
_symmetry.space_group_name_H-M   'P 1'
#
loop_
_entity.id
_entity.type
_entity.pdbx_description
1 polymer ?
#
loop_
_entity_poly.entity_id
_entity_poly.type
_entity_poly.pdbx_seq_one_letter_code
_entity_poly.pdbx_strand_id
1 'polypeptide(L)'
;MAGPRVSPLLLGAFLLIVMLLHTVLARPSEDKGGKGSHGQAFEFIQHLKGCHKGQNVQGLHELKLYLEKFGYLNYGASNNHSFAHAHANDDEFDDLLESAIKTYQLNYHLKVTGSLDSQTVKEMMMPRCGVPDITNGTTSMRSGKKKHHHGPNSLHTVSHYSFFQGRPRWPASKTTLTYRFHSSVQVTSIDNLRSVCSRAFTRWAQVTLFTFQEVQSGSAADMVIGFHSRNHGDNDPFDGPGGTLAHAAAPTNGMFHYDADERWSTNPSQGVMDLESVAVHEIGHLLGLGHSSVQGAIMFPSISPGITKRDLHGDDIQGIRTLYDKQWGKLNDEFEVEDITFQAKPSEVNGGKRSHGQAFEILQHLKGCQKGQTVQGLHELKLYLKKFGSLNYGASNNHKLAHAHENNDEFDDPLESAIKTYQQNYHLKVTGRLDSQTVKQMMMPRCGVPDITNGTTSMRSAGKKKHHHGPTSLHRASHFVLFPGQPRWPPSKTHLTYQFFSSVQVTSIDNLRSVCSQAFAKWAQVTHFTFEEAQDGTTADIVIGFHRGDHGDGAPFDGPGGTVAHSTPPTDGRFHYDADEIWSTDPSPGAMDLVSVAVHEIGHLLGLGHSSIEDAIMYAFIPSGVAKRDLHEDDVQGIRALYGP
;
A
#
# COMPACT_ATOMS: atom_id res chain seq x y z
N MET A 1 51.54 -69.75 6.07
CA MET A 1 51.39 -68.44 6.72
C MET A 1 49.93 -68.01 6.54
N ALA A 2 49.14 -68.18 7.59
CA ALA A 2 47.71 -67.90 7.61
C ALA A 2 47.50 -66.51 8.23
N GLY A 3 46.88 -65.60 7.48
CA GLY A 3 46.39 -64.32 8.00
C GLY A 3 45.03 -64.49 8.70
N PRO A 4 44.73 -63.72 9.76
CA PRO A 4 43.59 -64.00 10.61
C PRO A 4 42.28 -63.53 9.98
N ARG A 5 41.26 -64.39 10.05
CA ARG A 5 39.86 -64.08 9.75
C ARG A 5 39.24 -63.34 10.93
N VAL A 6 38.79 -62.10 10.72
CA VAL A 6 37.98 -61.37 11.71
C VAL A 6 36.52 -61.73 11.51
N SER A 7 35.88 -62.22 12.57
CA SER A 7 34.49 -62.70 12.57
C SER A 7 33.49 -61.52 12.66
N PRO A 8 32.35 -61.53 11.96
CA PRO A 8 31.42 -60.40 11.87
C PRO A 8 30.67 -60.07 13.18
N LEU A 9 30.87 -60.86 14.24
CA LEU A 9 30.34 -60.60 15.59
C LEU A 9 31.08 -59.49 16.36
N LEU A 10 32.28 -59.08 15.94
CA LEU A 10 33.06 -58.04 16.64
C LEU A 10 32.75 -56.60 16.18
N LEU A 11 32.11 -56.42 15.02
CA LEU A 11 31.66 -55.09 14.57
C LEU A 11 30.34 -54.65 15.25
N GLY A 12 29.51 -55.61 15.69
CA GLY A 12 28.24 -55.33 16.38
C GLY A 12 28.41 -54.90 17.84
N ALA A 13 29.49 -55.31 18.51
CA ALA A 13 29.73 -54.98 19.91
C ALA A 13 30.27 -53.54 20.11
N PHE A 14 30.93 -52.95 19.11
CA PHE A 14 31.46 -51.58 19.20
C PHE A 14 30.37 -50.51 19.01
N LEU A 15 29.32 -50.81 18.24
CA LEU A 15 28.15 -49.94 18.05
C LEU A 15 27.21 -49.90 19.27
N LEU A 16 27.21 -50.96 20.10
CA LEU A 16 26.40 -51.02 21.32
C LEU A 16 27.02 -50.28 22.51
N ILE A 17 28.35 -50.14 22.57
CA ILE A 17 29.03 -49.43 23.69
C ILE A 17 28.99 -47.90 23.50
N VAL A 18 28.94 -47.39 22.26
CA VAL A 18 28.76 -45.94 22.00
C VAL A 18 27.33 -45.47 22.29
N MET A 19 26.32 -46.36 22.14
CA MET A 19 24.94 -46.06 22.52
C MET A 19 24.64 -46.20 24.02
N LEU A 20 25.52 -46.83 24.81
CA LEU A 20 25.35 -46.99 26.26
C LEU A 20 26.12 -45.95 27.11
N LEU A 21 26.88 -45.04 26.48
CA LEU A 21 27.53 -43.91 27.18
C LEU A 21 26.81 -42.55 27.05
N HIS A 22 25.71 -42.46 26.31
CA HIS A 22 24.91 -41.23 26.20
C HIS A 22 23.72 -41.17 27.18
N THR A 23 23.60 -42.12 28.12
CA THR A 23 22.46 -42.23 29.04
C THR A 23 22.71 -41.70 30.47
N VAL A 24 23.79 -40.96 30.72
CA VAL A 24 24.00 -40.34 32.04
C VAL A 24 24.45 -38.89 31.89
N LEU A 25 23.46 -37.99 31.77
CA LEU A 25 23.35 -36.67 32.43
C LEU A 25 22.26 -35.83 31.74
N ALA A 26 21.01 -36.16 32.00
CA ALA A 26 19.90 -35.22 31.89
C ALA A 26 18.86 -35.61 32.94
N ARG A 27 18.89 -34.95 34.09
CA ARG A 27 17.77 -34.98 35.04
C ARG A 27 16.61 -34.23 34.37
N PRO A 28 15.42 -34.80 34.23
CA PRO A 28 14.26 -34.04 33.82
C PRO A 28 13.80 -33.20 35.01
N SER A 29 13.82 -31.87 34.86
CA SER A 29 12.93 -31.00 35.62
C SER A 29 11.50 -31.34 35.19
N GLU A 30 10.65 -31.66 36.17
CA GLU A 30 9.22 -31.87 35.96
C GLU A 30 8.60 -30.60 35.35
N ASP A 31 8.42 -30.60 34.04
CA ASP A 31 7.56 -29.64 33.37
C ASP A 31 6.12 -30.16 33.48
N LYS A 32 5.33 -29.49 34.32
CA LYS A 32 3.87 -29.67 34.35
C LYS A 32 3.25 -28.93 33.17
N GLY A 33 3.59 -29.35 31.96
CA GLY A 33 2.93 -28.93 30.73
C GLY A 33 1.66 -29.73 30.53
N GLY A 34 0.50 -29.10 30.76
CA GLY A 34 -0.79 -29.67 30.39
C GLY A 34 -0.84 -30.02 28.89
N LYS A 35 -1.58 -31.08 28.57
CA LYS A 35 -1.91 -31.47 27.19
C LYS A 35 -2.48 -30.26 26.42
N GLY A 36 -1.67 -29.64 25.57
CA GLY A 36 -2.07 -28.55 24.68
C GLY A 36 -2.33 -29.06 23.26
N SER A 37 -3.56 -28.92 22.81
CA SER A 37 -4.05 -29.14 21.44
C SER A 37 -3.15 -28.55 20.35
N HIS A 38 -3.11 -29.17 19.17
CA HIS A 38 -2.62 -28.59 17.91
C HIS A 38 -3.47 -27.35 17.52
N GLY A 39 -3.27 -26.20 18.17
CA GLY A 39 -3.92 -24.91 17.86
C GLY A 39 -3.00 -23.97 17.08
N GLN A 40 -3.56 -23.04 16.32
CA GLN A 40 -2.79 -21.99 15.63
C GLN A 40 -2.24 -20.99 16.66
N ALA A 41 -1.07 -20.39 16.41
CA ALA A 41 -0.54 -19.36 17.30
C ALA A 41 -1.53 -18.17 17.37
N PHE A 42 -1.54 -17.51 18.53
CA PHE A 42 -2.47 -16.43 18.90
C PHE A 42 -3.95 -16.82 19.03
N GLU A 43 -4.40 -18.04 18.67
CA GLU A 43 -5.82 -18.46 18.84
C GLU A 43 -6.29 -18.39 20.30
N PHE A 44 -5.38 -18.52 21.26
CA PHE A 44 -5.70 -18.36 22.67
C PHE A 44 -6.35 -16.98 22.95
N ILE A 45 -6.02 -15.92 22.22
CA ILE A 45 -6.58 -14.58 22.47
C ILE A 45 -8.12 -14.56 22.30
N GLN A 46 -8.68 -15.48 21.50
CA GLN A 46 -10.13 -15.59 21.30
C GLN A 46 -10.90 -15.84 22.60
N HIS A 47 -10.35 -16.61 23.56
CA HIS A 47 -11.03 -16.90 24.82
C HIS A 47 -11.01 -15.71 25.79
N LEU A 48 -10.15 -14.72 25.55
CA LEU A 48 -10.03 -13.50 26.34
C LEU A 48 -10.97 -12.38 25.88
N LYS A 49 -11.79 -12.63 24.84
CA LYS A 49 -12.72 -11.65 24.30
C LYS A 49 -13.67 -11.11 25.36
N GLY A 50 -13.69 -9.79 25.51
CA GLY A 50 -14.48 -9.06 26.51
C GLY A 50 -13.75 -8.78 27.82
N CYS A 51 -12.52 -9.31 28.00
CA CYS A 51 -11.75 -9.02 29.20
C CYS A 51 -11.39 -7.53 29.29
N HIS A 52 -11.42 -7.01 30.52
CA HIS A 52 -11.15 -5.62 30.86
C HIS A 52 -10.56 -5.51 32.25
N LYS A 53 -10.06 -4.31 32.58
CA LYS A 53 -9.37 -4.01 33.83
C LYS A 53 -10.15 -4.48 35.07
N GLY A 54 -9.41 -5.07 36.02
CA GLY A 54 -9.92 -5.56 37.30
C GLY A 54 -10.43 -6.99 37.27
N GLN A 55 -10.36 -7.67 36.13
CA GLN A 55 -10.67 -9.10 36.02
C GLN A 55 -9.41 -9.94 36.18
N ASN A 56 -9.57 -11.17 36.68
CA ASN A 56 -8.54 -12.19 36.72
C ASN A 56 -9.03 -13.38 35.90
N VAL A 57 -8.42 -13.61 34.74
CA VAL A 57 -8.88 -14.57 33.74
C VAL A 57 -7.69 -15.37 33.25
N GLN A 58 -7.76 -16.69 33.43
CA GLN A 58 -6.74 -17.62 32.96
C GLN A 58 -6.47 -17.38 31.47
N GLY A 59 -5.20 -17.16 31.11
CA GLY A 59 -4.79 -16.84 29.75
C GLY A 59 -4.24 -15.42 29.56
N LEU A 60 -4.44 -14.54 30.55
CA LEU A 60 -4.01 -13.15 30.48
C LEU A 60 -2.49 -13.01 30.58
N HIS A 61 -1.79 -13.91 31.28
CA HIS A 61 -0.33 -13.90 31.28
C HIS A 61 0.27 -14.17 29.89
N GLU A 62 -0.32 -15.04 29.08
CA GLU A 62 0.11 -15.27 27.69
C GLU A 62 -0.15 -14.03 26.81
N LEU A 63 -1.22 -13.28 27.06
CA LEU A 63 -1.45 -12.00 26.38
C LEU A 63 -0.42 -10.94 26.77
N LYS A 64 0.02 -10.92 28.04
CA LYS A 64 1.10 -10.04 28.49
C LYS A 64 2.39 -10.35 27.74
N LEU A 65 2.74 -11.62 27.59
CA LEU A 65 3.89 -12.07 26.79
C LEU A 65 3.76 -11.66 25.31
N TYR A 66 2.57 -11.78 24.71
CA TYR A 66 2.31 -11.30 23.34
C TYR A 66 2.58 -9.79 23.22
N LEU A 67 2.03 -8.99 24.14
CA LEU A 67 2.19 -7.53 24.11
C LEU A 67 3.62 -7.09 24.43
N GLU A 68 4.34 -7.86 25.25
CA GLU A 68 5.76 -7.64 25.51
C GLU A 68 6.61 -7.94 24.27
N LYS A 69 6.35 -9.06 23.57
CA LYS A 69 7.03 -9.40 22.29
C LYS A 69 6.97 -8.25 21.29
N PHE A 70 5.80 -7.63 21.12
CA PHE A 70 5.61 -6.52 20.18
C PHE A 70 5.88 -5.13 20.78
N GLY A 71 6.34 -5.07 22.03
CA GLY A 71 6.83 -3.85 22.70
C GLY A 71 5.77 -2.96 23.35
N TYR A 72 4.52 -3.40 23.40
CA TYR A 72 3.41 -2.66 24.01
C TYR A 72 3.42 -2.68 25.54
N LEU A 73 4.07 -3.69 26.12
CA LEU A 73 4.10 -3.92 27.56
C LEU A 73 5.54 -4.13 28.03
N ASN A 74 5.90 -3.53 29.16
CA ASN A 74 7.21 -3.71 29.79
C ASN A 74 7.08 -3.55 31.31
N TYR A 75 6.99 -4.67 32.02
CA TYR A 75 6.97 -4.65 33.48
C TYR A 75 8.35 -4.38 34.09
N GLY A 76 9.43 -4.72 33.38
CA GLY A 76 10.81 -4.54 33.83
C GLY A 76 11.26 -3.09 33.97
N ALA A 77 10.52 -2.13 33.39
CA ALA A 77 10.77 -0.69 33.55
C ALA A 77 10.27 -0.12 34.90
N SER A 78 9.59 -0.92 35.73
CA SER A 78 9.11 -0.51 37.05
C SER A 78 10.25 -0.50 38.08
N ASN A 79 10.33 0.57 38.88
CA ASN A 79 11.33 0.75 39.94
C ASN A 79 11.21 -0.25 41.11
N ASN A 80 10.24 -1.16 41.07
CA ASN A 80 9.99 -2.14 42.12
C ASN A 80 9.95 -3.57 41.53
N HIS A 81 11.12 -4.21 41.46
CA HIS A 81 11.32 -5.50 40.77
C HIS A 81 10.45 -6.66 41.29
N SER A 82 10.07 -6.66 42.57
CA SER A 82 9.20 -7.71 43.13
C SER A 82 7.74 -7.55 42.70
N PHE A 83 7.24 -6.31 42.62
CA PHE A 83 5.89 -6.00 42.15
C PHE A 83 5.77 -6.25 40.63
N ALA A 84 6.79 -5.87 39.87
CA ALA A 84 6.86 -6.10 38.43
C ALA A 84 6.82 -7.59 38.05
N HIS A 85 7.61 -8.42 38.73
CA HIS A 85 7.66 -9.86 38.44
C HIS A 85 6.38 -10.61 38.82
N ALA A 86 5.67 -10.16 39.87
CA ALA A 86 4.40 -10.75 40.27
C ALA A 86 3.33 -10.49 39.20
N HIS A 87 3.21 -9.25 38.73
CA HIS A 87 2.17 -8.86 37.76
C HIS A 87 2.50 -9.24 36.31
N ALA A 88 3.78 -9.42 35.95
CA ALA A 88 4.14 -9.91 34.63
C ALA A 88 3.67 -11.37 34.38
N ASN A 89 3.61 -12.18 35.44
CA ASN A 89 3.33 -13.62 35.35
C ASN A 89 1.97 -14.02 35.92
N ASP A 90 1.13 -13.06 36.31
CA ASP A 90 -0.23 -13.34 36.77
C ASP A 90 -1.27 -13.15 35.66
N ASP A 91 -2.47 -13.67 35.92
CA ASP A 91 -3.64 -13.54 35.06
C ASP A 91 -4.50 -12.31 35.41
N GLU A 92 -3.95 -11.30 36.10
CA GLU A 92 -4.67 -10.07 36.41
C GLU A 92 -4.66 -9.08 35.23
N PHE A 93 -5.82 -8.53 34.89
CA PHE A 93 -5.93 -7.41 33.97
C PHE A 93 -5.69 -6.10 34.71
N ASP A 94 -4.41 -5.74 34.83
CA ASP A 94 -3.94 -4.56 35.55
C ASP A 94 -3.94 -3.26 34.71
N ASP A 95 -3.48 -2.17 35.33
CA ASP A 95 -3.35 -0.85 34.70
C ASP A 95 -2.37 -0.81 33.52
N LEU A 96 -1.32 -1.61 33.57
CA LEU A 96 -0.28 -1.66 32.54
C LEU A 96 -0.81 -2.38 31.31
N LEU A 97 -1.51 -3.50 31.50
CA LEU A 97 -2.18 -4.24 30.43
C LEU A 97 -3.27 -3.40 29.77
N GLU A 98 -4.10 -2.68 30.54
CA GLU A 98 -5.09 -1.75 29.98
C GLU A 98 -4.42 -0.67 29.10
N SER A 99 -3.31 -0.10 29.57
CA SER A 99 -2.56 0.93 28.86
C SER A 99 -1.90 0.39 27.58
N ALA A 100 -1.37 -0.84 27.62
CA ALA A 100 -0.82 -1.53 26.47
C ALA A 100 -1.89 -1.79 25.41
N ILE A 101 -3.07 -2.29 25.80
CA ILE A 101 -4.20 -2.53 24.89
C ILE A 101 -4.70 -1.23 24.26
N LYS A 102 -4.83 -0.13 25.02
CA LYS A 102 -5.17 1.19 24.46
C LYS A 102 -4.14 1.64 23.43
N THR A 103 -2.86 1.38 23.67
CA THR A 103 -1.78 1.73 22.76
C THR A 103 -1.84 0.90 21.47
N TYR A 104 -2.06 -0.42 21.60
CA TYR A 104 -2.29 -1.32 20.49
C TYR A 104 -3.46 -0.87 19.62
N GLN A 105 -4.64 -0.68 20.23
CA GLN A 105 -5.85 -0.23 19.52
C GLN A 105 -5.61 1.05 18.72
N LEU A 106 -4.91 2.02 19.31
CA LEU A 106 -4.63 3.28 18.66
C LEU A 106 -3.54 3.18 17.57
N ASN A 107 -2.64 2.20 17.61
CA ASN A 107 -1.69 1.94 16.51
C ASN A 107 -2.40 1.35 15.29
N TYR A 108 -3.41 0.50 15.53
CA TYR A 108 -4.20 -0.19 14.50
C TYR A 108 -5.46 0.57 14.09
N HIS A 109 -5.60 1.83 14.49
CA HIS A 109 -6.79 2.68 14.24
C HIS A 109 -8.12 2.06 14.67
N LEU A 110 -8.08 1.21 15.70
CA LEU A 110 -9.25 0.64 16.35
C LEU A 110 -9.85 1.63 17.35
N LYS A 111 -11.10 1.37 17.75
CA LYS A 111 -11.71 2.11 18.85
C LYS A 111 -10.91 1.86 20.13
N VAL A 112 -10.41 2.93 20.75
CA VAL A 112 -9.67 2.84 22.01
C VAL A 112 -10.63 2.59 23.17
N THR A 113 -10.76 1.32 23.57
CA THR A 113 -11.61 0.86 24.66
C THR A 113 -10.81 0.49 25.91
N GLY A 114 -9.55 0.07 25.74
CA GLY A 114 -8.76 -0.53 26.83
C GLY A 114 -9.26 -1.92 27.25
N SER A 115 -10.12 -2.54 26.44
CA SER A 115 -10.67 -3.87 26.66
C SER A 115 -10.43 -4.74 25.42
N LEU A 116 -10.43 -6.06 25.58
CA LEU A 116 -10.30 -7.02 24.47
C LEU A 116 -11.62 -7.17 23.72
N ASP A 117 -12.08 -6.10 23.08
CA ASP A 117 -13.27 -6.13 22.24
C ASP A 117 -13.09 -6.98 20.97
N SER A 118 -14.20 -7.26 20.28
CA SER A 118 -14.20 -8.15 19.11
C SER A 118 -13.23 -7.74 18.01
N GLN A 119 -13.03 -6.44 17.79
CA GLN A 119 -12.14 -5.95 16.74
C GLN A 119 -10.68 -6.07 17.18
N THR A 120 -10.39 -5.74 18.43
CA THR A 120 -9.05 -5.88 19.02
C THR A 120 -8.57 -7.32 18.99
N VAL A 121 -9.41 -8.26 19.45
CA VAL A 121 -9.10 -9.70 19.42
C VAL A 121 -8.88 -10.18 17.98
N LYS A 122 -9.75 -9.78 17.04
CA LYS A 122 -9.60 -10.16 15.63
C LYS A 122 -8.27 -9.69 15.04
N GLU A 123 -7.87 -8.46 15.33
CA GLU A 123 -6.59 -7.90 14.86
C GLU A 123 -5.39 -8.60 15.51
N MET A 124 -5.41 -8.82 16.83
CA MET A 124 -4.33 -9.49 17.57
C MET A 124 -4.08 -10.93 17.11
N MET A 125 -5.15 -11.61 16.66
CA MET A 125 -5.08 -12.97 16.11
C MET A 125 -4.65 -13.01 14.64
N MET A 126 -4.53 -11.88 13.93
CA MET A 126 -4.08 -11.91 12.55
C MET A 126 -2.58 -12.23 12.46
N PRO A 127 -2.18 -13.08 11.51
CA PRO A 127 -0.77 -13.29 11.21
C PRO A 127 -0.08 -12.00 10.82
N ARG A 128 1.16 -11.82 11.30
CA ARG A 128 1.88 -10.55 11.23
C ARG A 128 3.39 -10.74 11.21
N CYS A 129 4.10 -9.67 10.87
CA CYS A 129 5.54 -9.54 11.07
C CYS A 129 5.89 -9.65 12.58
N GLY A 130 7.03 -10.29 12.87
CA GLY A 130 7.61 -10.49 14.19
C GLY A 130 8.38 -9.27 14.74
N VAL A 131 8.68 -8.29 13.91
CA VAL A 131 9.38 -7.07 14.33
C VAL A 131 8.52 -6.27 15.33
N PRO A 132 9.08 -5.79 16.46
CA PRO A 132 8.30 -5.02 17.44
C PRO A 132 7.76 -3.69 16.89
N ASP A 133 6.50 -3.36 17.24
CA ASP A 133 5.88 -2.08 16.88
C ASP A 133 6.41 -0.91 17.73
N ILE A 134 6.94 -1.23 18.92
CA ILE A 134 7.48 -0.26 19.86
C ILE A 134 8.83 -0.75 20.36
N THR A 135 9.86 0.06 20.16
CA THR A 135 11.21 -0.21 20.67
C THR A 135 11.62 0.91 21.61
N ASN A 136 11.99 0.58 22.84
CA ASN A 136 12.37 1.54 23.89
C ASN A 136 11.36 2.70 24.07
N GLY A 137 10.06 2.38 24.07
CA GLY A 137 8.97 3.36 24.22
C GLY A 137 8.71 4.25 22.99
N THR A 138 9.45 4.05 21.90
CA THR A 138 9.21 4.75 20.62
C THR A 138 8.44 3.83 19.70
N THR A 139 7.21 4.22 19.37
CA THR A 139 6.38 3.47 18.41
C THR A 139 6.77 3.80 16.96
N SER A 140 6.92 2.76 16.14
CA SER A 140 7.04 2.87 14.68
C SER A 140 5.73 3.42 14.12
N MET A 141 4.59 2.88 14.52
CA MET A 141 3.27 3.20 13.94
C MET A 141 2.70 4.62 14.25
N ARG A 142 3.44 5.55 14.86
CA ARG A 142 2.94 6.93 15.12
C ARG A 142 3.93 8.08 14.86
N SER A 143 4.84 7.91 13.91
CA SER A 143 5.80 8.94 13.51
C SER A 143 5.12 10.14 12.79
N GLY A 144 4.42 10.98 13.56
CA GLY A 144 3.73 12.19 13.07
C GLY A 144 3.09 13.07 14.15
N LYS A 145 2.97 12.61 15.41
CA LYS A 145 2.34 13.36 16.52
C LYS A 145 3.33 13.97 17.53
N LYS A 146 4.51 14.45 17.10
CA LYS A 146 5.32 15.31 17.98
C LYS A 146 4.78 16.73 17.92
N LYS A 147 4.18 17.20 19.02
CA LYS A 147 3.81 18.60 19.23
C LYS A 147 5.08 19.46 19.21
N HIS A 148 5.40 20.04 18.06
CA HIS A 148 6.30 21.18 18.01
C HIS A 148 5.46 22.45 18.15
N HIS A 149 5.80 23.29 19.13
CA HIS A 149 5.13 24.56 19.38
C HIS A 149 5.30 25.53 18.19
N HIS A 150 4.15 25.93 17.65
CA HIS A 150 3.71 27.10 16.86
C HIS A 150 4.69 27.94 15.99
N GLY A 151 4.34 28.01 14.70
CA GLY A 151 4.50 29.17 13.81
C GLY A 151 3.36 29.20 12.77
N PRO A 152 2.77 30.36 12.40
CA PRO A 152 1.44 30.40 11.77
C PRO A 152 1.45 30.33 10.22
N ASN A 153 2.33 29.52 9.60
CA ASN A 153 2.36 29.32 8.14
C ASN A 153 3.13 28.05 7.72
N SER A 154 2.77 26.88 8.25
CA SER A 154 3.33 25.60 7.80
C SER A 154 2.22 24.60 7.53
N LEU A 155 2.11 24.14 6.28
CA LEU A 155 1.23 23.06 5.86
C LEU A 155 1.75 21.74 6.47
N HIS A 156 0.95 21.08 7.29
CA HIS A 156 1.29 19.79 7.89
C HIS A 156 0.83 18.63 7.00
N THR A 157 1.74 18.02 6.24
CA THR A 157 1.59 16.62 5.79
C THR A 157 1.89 15.72 6.99
N VAL A 158 0.91 14.95 7.45
CA VAL A 158 1.13 13.94 8.49
C VAL A 158 1.77 12.73 7.81
N SER A 159 3.07 12.51 8.01
CA SER A 159 3.72 11.26 7.61
C SER A 159 3.17 10.10 8.45
N HIS A 160 2.87 8.96 7.84
CA HIS A 160 2.43 7.75 8.54
C HIS A 160 3.49 6.64 8.57
N TYR A 161 4.53 6.77 7.73
CA TYR A 161 5.72 5.95 7.70
C TYR A 161 6.60 6.17 8.93
N SER A 162 7.47 5.21 9.18
CA SER A 162 8.31 5.23 10.37
C SER A 162 9.67 4.59 10.15
N PHE A 163 10.54 4.74 11.14
CA PHE A 163 11.89 4.21 11.12
C PHE A 163 12.20 3.55 12.46
N PHE A 164 13.10 2.58 12.44
CA PHE A 164 13.72 2.07 13.65
C PHE A 164 14.40 3.19 14.45
N GLN A 165 14.55 2.98 15.76
CA GLN A 165 15.28 3.92 16.61
C GLN A 165 16.69 4.17 16.06
N GLY A 166 17.08 5.45 15.97
CA GLY A 166 18.37 5.86 15.39
C GLY A 166 18.36 6.01 13.87
N ARG A 167 17.25 5.70 13.18
CA ARG A 167 17.12 5.77 11.71
C ARG A 167 18.27 5.04 10.99
N PRO A 168 18.51 3.76 11.33
CA PRO A 168 19.54 2.97 10.67
C PRO A 168 19.30 2.91 9.17
N ARG A 169 20.41 2.95 8.43
CA ARG A 169 20.43 2.96 6.97
C ARG A 169 21.74 2.36 6.48
N TRP A 170 21.73 1.85 5.26
CA TRP A 170 22.96 1.43 4.61
C TRP A 170 23.88 2.63 4.36
N PRO A 171 25.21 2.47 4.44
CA PRO A 171 26.18 3.55 4.25
C PRO A 171 26.02 4.25 2.89
N ALA A 172 26.37 5.54 2.83
CA ALA A 172 26.34 6.34 1.60
C ALA A 172 27.08 5.71 0.42
N SER A 173 28.21 5.05 0.70
CA SER A 173 29.03 4.38 -0.29
C SER A 173 28.47 3.05 -0.80
N LYS A 174 27.33 2.60 -0.26
CA LYS A 174 26.80 1.26 -0.50
C LYS A 174 25.52 1.38 -1.34
N THR A 175 25.65 1.34 -2.65
CA THR A 175 24.53 1.36 -3.61
C THR A 175 24.16 -0.03 -4.13
N THR A 176 25.07 -1.00 -4.05
CA THR A 176 24.77 -2.42 -4.33
C THR A 176 24.73 -3.20 -3.03
N LEU A 177 23.56 -3.76 -2.72
CA LEU A 177 23.31 -4.63 -1.59
C LEU A 177 23.31 -6.08 -2.06
N THR A 178 24.23 -6.89 -1.53
CA THR A 178 24.33 -8.29 -1.87
C THR A 178 23.47 -9.13 -0.93
N TYR A 179 22.83 -10.16 -1.47
CA TYR A 179 22.04 -11.09 -0.67
C TYR A 179 22.38 -12.55 -1.01
N ARG A 180 22.17 -13.44 -0.05
CA ARG A 180 22.25 -14.89 -0.27
C ARG A 180 21.17 -15.62 0.51
N PHE A 181 20.90 -16.86 0.09
CA PHE A 181 19.94 -17.73 0.77
C PHE A 181 20.62 -18.69 1.72
N HIS A 182 20.03 -18.88 2.90
CA HIS A 182 20.44 -19.89 3.86
C HIS A 182 19.28 -20.27 4.77
N SER A 183 18.63 -21.40 4.47
CA SER A 183 17.53 -21.94 5.26
C SER A 183 17.99 -23.10 6.14
N SER A 184 17.53 -23.17 7.39
CA SER A 184 17.67 -24.39 8.21
C SER A 184 16.60 -25.44 7.87
N VAL A 185 15.48 -25.01 7.25
CA VAL A 185 14.38 -25.87 6.82
C VAL A 185 14.07 -25.62 5.34
N GLN A 186 13.91 -26.69 4.56
CA GLN A 186 13.51 -26.59 3.14
C GLN A 186 11.99 -26.62 3.01
N VAL A 187 11.38 -25.46 2.75
CA VAL A 187 9.92 -25.30 2.61
C VAL A 187 9.49 -25.19 1.14
N THR A 188 10.31 -24.55 0.31
CA THR A 188 10.08 -24.37 -1.12
C THR A 188 11.38 -24.54 -1.88
N SER A 189 11.31 -24.71 -3.21
CA SER A 189 12.53 -24.79 -4.01
C SER A 189 13.31 -23.48 -3.93
N ILE A 190 14.64 -23.59 -3.96
CA ILE A 190 15.50 -22.40 -3.93
C ILE A 190 15.21 -21.47 -5.13
N ASP A 191 14.85 -22.01 -6.29
CA ASP A 191 14.51 -21.20 -7.47
C ASP A 191 13.19 -20.43 -7.29
N ASN A 192 12.21 -21.01 -6.59
CA ASN A 192 10.99 -20.28 -6.24
C ASN A 192 11.30 -19.13 -5.26
N LEU A 193 12.10 -19.40 -4.22
CA LEU A 193 12.51 -18.36 -3.26
C LEU A 193 13.34 -17.25 -3.93
N ARG A 194 14.29 -17.61 -4.81
CA ARG A 194 15.02 -16.66 -5.66
C ARG A 194 14.09 -15.78 -6.47
N SER A 195 13.13 -16.38 -7.15
CA SER A 195 12.17 -15.68 -7.99
C SER A 195 11.32 -14.69 -7.17
N VAL A 196 10.86 -15.11 -5.99
CA VAL A 196 10.11 -14.24 -5.07
C VAL A 196 10.95 -13.07 -4.59
N CYS A 197 12.12 -13.33 -4.02
CA CYS A 197 12.98 -12.28 -3.49
C CYS A 197 13.49 -11.34 -4.59
N SER A 198 13.79 -11.84 -5.78
CA SER A 198 14.14 -11.00 -6.93
C SER A 198 13.03 -10.02 -7.30
N ARG A 199 11.77 -10.46 -7.36
CA ARG A 199 10.63 -9.56 -7.60
C ARG A 199 10.43 -8.55 -6.46
N ALA A 200 10.63 -8.98 -5.22
CA ALA A 200 10.49 -8.10 -4.07
C ALA A 200 11.59 -7.03 -4.04
N PHE A 201 12.85 -7.40 -4.29
CA PHE A 201 13.96 -6.47 -4.45
C PHE A 201 13.77 -5.52 -5.64
N THR A 202 13.24 -6.01 -6.76
CA THR A 202 12.94 -5.17 -7.93
C THR A 202 12.00 -4.03 -7.58
N ARG A 203 10.96 -4.29 -6.77
CA ARG A 203 10.02 -3.24 -6.35
C ARG A 203 10.69 -2.16 -5.50
N TRP A 204 11.56 -2.56 -4.57
CA TRP A 204 12.33 -1.60 -3.79
C TRP A 204 13.38 -0.87 -4.63
N ALA A 205 14.00 -1.53 -5.60
CA ALA A 205 14.95 -0.90 -6.52
C ALA A 205 14.28 0.20 -7.37
N GLN A 206 13.00 0.03 -7.74
CA GLN A 206 12.25 1.03 -8.51
C GLN A 206 12.07 2.38 -7.78
N VAL A 207 12.17 2.40 -6.45
CA VAL A 207 11.93 3.60 -5.64
C VAL A 207 13.14 4.00 -4.78
N THR A 208 14.31 3.41 -5.06
CA THR A 208 15.57 3.69 -4.37
C THR A 208 16.73 3.73 -5.35
N LEU A 209 17.91 4.19 -4.93
CA LEU A 209 19.15 4.03 -5.72
C LEU A 209 19.88 2.71 -5.42
N PHE A 210 19.22 1.76 -4.75
CA PHE A 210 19.83 0.46 -4.47
C PHE A 210 19.69 -0.48 -5.66
N THR A 211 20.79 -1.17 -5.95
CA THR A 211 20.79 -2.39 -6.75
C THR A 211 20.95 -3.59 -5.83
N PHE A 212 20.32 -4.71 -6.19
CA PHE A 212 20.35 -5.93 -5.38
C PHE A 212 20.98 -7.06 -6.18
N GLN A 213 21.95 -7.75 -5.58
CA GLN A 213 22.70 -8.79 -6.27
C GLN A 213 22.74 -10.08 -5.42
N GLU A 214 22.23 -11.18 -5.98
CA GLU A 214 22.45 -12.50 -5.37
C GLU A 214 23.93 -12.88 -5.51
N VAL A 215 24.54 -13.32 -4.40
CA VAL A 215 25.89 -13.89 -4.39
C VAL A 215 25.85 -15.39 -4.14
N GLN A 216 26.94 -16.08 -4.49
CA GLN A 216 27.04 -17.53 -4.34
C GLN A 216 26.87 -17.96 -2.87
N SER A 217 26.32 -19.16 -2.69
CA SER A 217 26.18 -19.78 -1.37
C SER A 217 27.55 -19.90 -0.70
N GLY A 218 27.71 -19.26 0.46
CA GLY A 218 28.96 -19.23 1.24
C GLY A 218 29.79 -17.95 1.11
N SER A 219 29.48 -17.08 0.14
CA SER A 219 30.07 -15.74 0.09
C SER A 219 29.55 -14.85 1.23
N ALA A 220 30.34 -13.86 1.64
CA ALA A 220 29.82 -12.78 2.47
C ALA A 220 28.75 -12.01 1.68
N ALA A 221 27.64 -11.71 2.33
CA ALA A 221 26.53 -10.95 1.75
C ALA A 221 26.08 -9.89 2.76
N ASP A 222 25.56 -8.77 2.27
CA ASP A 222 24.94 -7.76 3.12
C ASP A 222 23.66 -8.30 3.77
N MET A 223 22.93 -9.18 3.08
CA MET A 223 21.67 -9.77 3.55
C MET A 223 21.67 -11.29 3.46
N VAL A 224 21.06 -11.94 4.45
CA VAL A 224 20.88 -13.40 4.50
C VAL A 224 19.41 -13.72 4.70
N ILE A 225 18.84 -14.45 3.73
CA ILE A 225 17.40 -14.73 3.65
C ILE A 225 17.18 -16.24 3.77
N GLY A 226 16.26 -16.70 4.62
CA GLY A 226 16.04 -18.13 4.78
C GLY A 226 14.79 -18.52 5.56
N PHE A 227 14.44 -19.80 5.47
CA PHE A 227 13.39 -20.41 6.28
C PHE A 227 13.98 -21.07 7.53
N HIS A 228 13.37 -20.77 8.67
CA HIS A 228 13.75 -21.31 9.97
C HIS A 228 12.50 -21.69 10.76
N SER A 229 12.60 -22.60 11.71
CA SER A 229 11.47 -23.07 12.53
C SER A 229 11.83 -22.95 14.00
N ARG A 230 10.86 -22.54 14.82
CA ARG A 230 10.99 -22.44 16.28
C ARG A 230 12.25 -21.69 16.70
N ASN A 231 12.98 -22.18 17.70
CA ASN A 231 14.26 -21.61 18.08
C ASN A 231 15.33 -21.90 17.02
N HIS A 232 15.86 -20.84 16.43
CA HIS A 232 16.83 -20.89 15.34
C HIS A 232 18.10 -20.06 15.57
N GLY A 233 18.37 -19.70 16.84
CA GLY A 233 19.69 -19.24 17.28
C GLY A 233 19.93 -17.73 17.29
N ASP A 234 18.91 -16.91 17.03
CA ASP A 234 18.97 -15.44 17.06
C ASP A 234 18.26 -14.79 18.27
N ASN A 235 17.73 -15.61 19.17
CA ASN A 235 16.92 -15.23 20.34
C ASN A 235 15.52 -14.68 20.02
N ASP A 236 15.02 -14.84 18.81
CA ASP A 236 13.63 -14.52 18.46
C ASP A 236 12.94 -15.76 17.84
N PRO A 237 12.61 -16.77 18.67
CA PRO A 237 12.06 -18.02 18.18
C PRO A 237 10.67 -17.85 17.55
N PHE A 238 10.41 -18.59 16.47
CA PHE A 238 9.10 -18.65 15.85
C PHE A 238 8.07 -19.43 16.68
N ASP A 239 6.80 -19.06 16.54
CA ASP A 239 5.66 -19.53 17.36
C ASP A 239 4.89 -20.69 16.74
N GLY A 240 5.21 -21.08 15.49
CA GLY A 240 4.60 -22.21 14.82
C GLY A 240 3.55 -21.78 13.81
N PRO A 241 2.60 -22.67 13.44
CA PRO A 241 1.59 -22.31 12.46
C PRO A 241 0.68 -21.19 12.94
N GLY A 242 0.49 -20.16 12.11
CA GLY A 242 -0.19 -18.92 12.46
C GLY A 242 0.67 -18.00 13.32
N GLY A 243 0.24 -16.75 13.45
CA GLY A 243 0.93 -15.77 14.29
C GLY A 243 2.09 -15.08 13.60
N THR A 244 3.34 -15.42 13.96
CA THR A 244 4.52 -14.70 13.47
C THR A 244 5.00 -15.27 12.13
N LEU A 245 4.82 -14.50 11.05
CA LEU A 245 5.11 -14.95 9.69
C LEU A 245 6.60 -14.97 9.34
N ALA A 246 7.30 -13.94 9.79
CA ALA A 246 8.69 -13.66 9.47
C ALA A 246 9.20 -12.55 10.39
N HIS A 247 10.51 -12.33 10.39
CA HIS A 247 11.12 -11.14 10.95
C HIS A 247 12.35 -10.71 10.15
N ALA A 248 12.73 -9.45 10.29
CA ALA A 248 13.95 -8.93 9.72
C ALA A 248 14.62 -7.90 10.62
N ALA A 249 15.93 -7.76 10.44
CA ALA A 249 16.73 -6.79 11.18
C ALA A 249 16.92 -5.50 10.39
N ALA A 250 16.92 -4.37 11.10
CA ALA A 250 17.27 -3.08 10.52
C ALA A 250 18.72 -3.07 9.98
N PRO A 251 19.06 -2.17 9.05
CA PRO A 251 20.43 -2.00 8.58
C PRO A 251 21.43 -1.78 9.73
N THR A 252 22.66 -2.29 9.65
CA THR A 252 23.26 -3.06 8.55
C THR A 252 23.34 -4.55 8.85
N ASN A 253 22.45 -5.08 9.69
CA ASN A 253 22.51 -6.48 10.12
C ASN A 253 22.18 -7.43 8.96
N GLY A 254 21.11 -7.15 8.21
CA GLY A 254 20.80 -7.86 6.97
C GLY A 254 20.08 -9.20 7.13
N MET A 255 19.65 -9.54 8.35
CA MET A 255 18.95 -10.80 8.63
C MET A 255 17.47 -10.71 8.23
N PHE A 256 16.99 -11.72 7.49
CA PHE A 256 15.57 -11.91 7.18
C PHE A 256 15.25 -13.42 7.24
N HIS A 257 14.42 -13.80 8.22
CA HIS A 257 13.93 -15.17 8.34
C HIS A 257 12.42 -15.25 8.13
N TYR A 258 11.99 -16.25 7.37
CA TYR A 258 10.61 -16.71 7.31
C TYR A 258 10.37 -17.82 8.33
N ASP A 259 9.17 -17.85 8.93
CA ASP A 259 8.74 -19.01 9.70
C ASP A 259 8.41 -20.19 8.77
N ALA A 260 9.16 -21.28 8.91
CA ALA A 260 8.99 -22.49 8.14
C ALA A 260 7.75 -23.31 8.55
N ASP A 261 7.16 -23.03 9.71
CA ASP A 261 5.96 -23.71 10.19
C ASP A 261 4.67 -23.17 9.53
N GLU A 262 4.78 -22.07 8.79
CA GLU A 262 3.67 -21.46 8.06
C GLU A 262 3.39 -22.12 6.70
N ARG A 263 2.16 -21.95 6.23
CA ARG A 263 1.75 -22.46 4.91
C ARG A 263 2.02 -21.41 3.85
N TRP A 264 3.06 -21.60 3.04
CA TRP A 264 3.49 -20.64 2.03
C TRP A 264 3.02 -20.97 0.62
N SER A 265 2.68 -19.93 -0.15
CA SER A 265 2.43 -20.03 -1.60
C SER A 265 2.78 -18.71 -2.30
N THR A 266 3.09 -18.78 -3.60
CA THR A 266 3.18 -17.61 -4.49
C THR A 266 1.87 -17.30 -5.20
N ASN A 267 0.83 -18.10 -4.94
CA ASN A 267 -0.55 -17.87 -5.32
C ASN A 267 -1.45 -18.44 -4.20
N PRO A 268 -1.61 -17.70 -3.09
CA PRO A 268 -2.23 -18.23 -1.89
C PRO A 268 -3.74 -18.42 -2.07
N SER A 269 -4.24 -19.58 -1.67
CA SER A 269 -5.67 -19.78 -1.41
C SER A 269 -6.01 -19.34 0.01
N GLN A 270 -7.30 -19.36 0.37
CA GLN A 270 -7.73 -19.03 1.73
C GLN A 270 -6.98 -19.87 2.78
N GLY A 271 -6.40 -19.20 3.78
CA GLY A 271 -5.64 -19.86 4.85
C GLY A 271 -4.19 -20.20 4.50
N VAL A 272 -3.67 -19.71 3.37
CA VAL A 272 -2.26 -19.85 2.95
C VAL A 272 -1.64 -18.45 2.86
N MET A 273 -0.40 -18.30 3.29
CA MET A 273 0.32 -17.03 3.30
C MET A 273 1.01 -16.77 1.95
N ASP A 274 0.95 -15.51 1.51
CA ASP A 274 1.66 -15.08 0.31
C ASP A 274 3.15 -14.88 0.62
N LEU A 275 3.98 -15.72 0.00
CA LEU A 275 5.43 -15.67 0.22
C LEU A 275 6.04 -14.34 -0.25
N GLU A 276 5.53 -13.77 -1.34
CA GLU A 276 6.05 -12.53 -1.91
C GLU A 276 5.62 -11.28 -1.14
N SER A 277 4.39 -11.24 -0.62
CA SER A 277 3.95 -10.12 0.22
C SER A 277 4.83 -9.97 1.46
N VAL A 278 5.13 -11.09 2.14
CA VAL A 278 6.04 -11.09 3.28
C VAL A 278 7.46 -10.70 2.84
N ALA A 279 7.94 -11.19 1.68
CA ALA A 279 9.23 -10.76 1.14
C ALA A 279 9.34 -9.24 0.97
N VAL A 280 8.33 -8.60 0.36
CA VAL A 280 8.34 -7.15 0.13
C VAL A 280 8.33 -6.40 1.45
N HIS A 281 7.54 -6.85 2.43
CA HIS A 281 7.48 -6.26 3.77
C HIS A 281 8.84 -6.32 4.49
N GLU A 282 9.41 -7.52 4.63
CA GLU A 282 10.64 -7.72 5.40
C GLU A 282 11.86 -7.06 4.73
N ILE A 283 11.89 -6.96 3.40
CA ILE A 283 12.91 -6.17 2.71
C ILE A 283 12.79 -4.67 3.06
N GLY A 284 11.60 -4.14 3.29
CA GLY A 284 11.45 -2.77 3.80
C GLY A 284 12.16 -2.56 5.13
N HIS A 285 12.12 -3.54 6.04
CA HIS A 285 12.91 -3.53 7.27
C HIS A 285 14.41 -3.61 7.00
N LEU A 286 14.84 -4.48 6.09
CA LEU A 286 16.24 -4.58 5.65
C LEU A 286 16.76 -3.27 5.06
N LEU A 287 15.88 -2.37 4.60
CA LEU A 287 16.22 -1.03 4.11
C LEU A 287 16.09 0.07 5.15
N GLY A 288 15.52 -0.23 6.33
CA GLY A 288 15.46 0.67 7.48
C GLY A 288 14.08 1.27 7.78
N LEU A 289 13.03 0.84 7.09
CA LEU A 289 11.66 1.22 7.38
C LEU A 289 11.14 0.49 8.63
N GLY A 290 10.43 1.20 9.49
CA GLY A 290 9.60 0.60 10.52
C GLY A 290 8.18 0.33 10.01
N HIS A 291 7.34 -0.24 10.86
CA HIS A 291 5.93 -0.47 10.52
C HIS A 291 5.16 0.83 10.25
N SER A 292 4.28 0.77 9.24
CA SER A 292 3.30 1.81 8.95
C SER A 292 2.02 1.58 9.73
N SER A 293 1.31 2.67 10.04
CA SER A 293 -0.06 2.61 10.55
C SER A 293 -1.12 2.59 9.43
N VAL A 294 -0.72 2.68 8.17
CA VAL A 294 -1.64 2.66 7.03
C VAL A 294 -1.90 1.22 6.62
N GLN A 295 -3.14 0.75 6.77
CA GLN A 295 -3.50 -0.65 6.49
C GLN A 295 -3.15 -1.12 5.07
N GLY A 296 -3.21 -0.22 4.09
CA GLY A 296 -2.83 -0.48 2.69
C GLY A 296 -1.32 -0.55 2.44
N ALA A 297 -0.49 0.02 3.33
CA ALA A 297 0.95 0.08 3.15
C ALA A 297 1.63 -1.28 3.32
N ILE A 298 2.63 -1.60 2.51
CA ILE A 298 3.30 -2.89 2.63
C ILE A 298 3.90 -3.07 4.02
N MET A 299 4.40 -1.99 4.62
CA MET A 299 4.95 -1.99 5.98
C MET A 299 3.88 -2.05 7.09
N PHE A 300 2.59 -2.21 6.78
CA PHE A 300 1.60 -2.53 7.81
C PHE A 300 1.88 -3.92 8.39
N PRO A 301 1.88 -4.12 9.73
CA PRO A 301 2.40 -5.34 10.34
C PRO A 301 1.62 -6.61 10.00
N SER A 302 0.29 -6.52 9.85
CA SER A 302 -0.59 -7.68 9.68
C SER A 302 -0.81 -8.00 8.20
N ILE A 303 -0.74 -9.28 7.84
CA ILE A 303 -1.05 -9.78 6.49
C ILE A 303 -2.09 -10.89 6.62
N SER A 304 -3.25 -10.71 5.97
CA SER A 304 -4.30 -11.72 6.00
C SER A 304 -3.96 -12.93 5.11
N PRO A 305 -4.20 -14.17 5.56
CA PRO A 305 -4.05 -15.36 4.72
C PRO A 305 -4.93 -15.29 3.47
N GLY A 306 -4.41 -15.72 2.33
CA GLY A 306 -5.09 -15.69 1.04
C GLY A 306 -5.07 -14.33 0.33
N ILE A 307 -4.45 -13.31 0.92
CA ILE A 307 -4.32 -11.98 0.30
C ILE A 307 -2.93 -11.83 -0.30
N THR A 308 -2.88 -11.27 -1.52
CA THR A 308 -1.65 -10.80 -2.14
C THR A 308 -1.56 -9.29 -1.95
N LYS A 309 -0.46 -8.83 -1.37
CA LYS A 309 -0.16 -7.44 -1.07
C LYS A 309 1.31 -7.22 -1.38
N ARG A 310 1.62 -6.92 -2.64
CA ARG A 310 3.00 -6.92 -3.14
C ARG A 310 3.47 -5.55 -3.58
N ASP A 311 2.56 -4.60 -3.77
CA ASP A 311 2.87 -3.26 -4.26
C ASP A 311 3.22 -2.31 -3.10
N LEU A 312 4.07 -1.32 -3.39
CA LEU A 312 4.47 -0.30 -2.43
C LEU A 312 3.41 0.80 -2.41
N HIS A 313 2.87 1.09 -1.23
CA HIS A 313 1.97 2.21 -1.02
C HIS A 313 2.76 3.53 -0.97
N GLY A 314 2.08 4.66 -1.21
CA GLY A 314 2.72 5.98 -1.17
C GLY A 314 3.42 6.29 0.16
N ASP A 315 2.92 5.72 1.27
CA ASP A 315 3.55 5.83 2.59
C ASP A 315 4.91 5.12 2.65
N ASP A 316 5.01 3.91 2.07
CA ASP A 316 6.26 3.14 2.00
C ASP A 316 7.32 3.88 1.16
N ILE A 317 6.89 4.40 0.01
CA ILE A 317 7.74 5.15 -0.93
C ILE A 317 8.21 6.46 -0.29
N GLN A 318 7.31 7.20 0.37
CA GLN A 318 7.68 8.44 1.05
C GLN A 318 8.63 8.17 2.22
N GLY A 319 8.43 7.07 2.94
CA GLY A 319 9.32 6.63 4.00
C GLY A 319 10.72 6.37 3.51
N ILE A 320 10.87 5.57 2.45
CA ILE A 320 12.20 5.19 1.96
C ILE A 320 12.95 6.37 1.36
N ARG A 321 12.25 7.24 0.60
CA ARG A 321 12.81 8.50 0.10
C ARG A 321 13.27 9.38 1.25
N THR A 322 12.41 9.60 2.25
CA THR A 322 12.78 10.42 3.43
C THR A 322 14.03 9.90 4.15
N LEU A 323 14.22 8.58 4.21
CA LEU A 323 15.37 7.97 4.89
C LEU A 323 16.70 8.23 4.13
N TYR A 324 16.66 8.28 2.81
CA TYR A 324 17.86 8.27 1.96
C TYR A 324 18.05 9.48 1.03
N ASP A 325 17.07 10.38 0.86
CA ASP A 325 17.13 11.52 -0.09
C ASP A 325 18.39 12.39 0.09
N LYS A 326 18.81 12.65 1.34
CA LYS A 326 20.03 13.45 1.64
C LYS A 326 21.33 12.75 1.26
N GLN A 327 21.31 11.42 1.17
CA GLN A 327 22.44 10.57 0.81
C GLN A 327 22.57 10.48 -0.71
N TRP A 328 21.43 10.36 -1.40
CA TRP A 328 21.35 10.26 -2.85
C TRP A 328 21.58 11.59 -3.57
N GLY A 329 21.18 12.72 -2.97
CA GLY A 329 21.51 14.04 -3.51
C GLY A 329 23.00 14.38 -3.58
N LYS A 330 23.89 13.56 -3.01
CA LYS A 330 25.36 13.70 -3.13
C LYS A 330 26.01 12.75 -4.15
N LEU A 331 25.30 11.70 -4.59
CA LEU A 331 25.83 10.67 -5.49
C LEU A 331 25.66 11.02 -6.97
N ASN A 332 24.72 11.92 -7.30
CA ASN A 332 24.44 12.36 -8.67
C ASN A 332 25.54 13.22 -9.31
N ASP A 333 26.63 13.54 -8.59
CA ASP A 333 27.74 14.31 -9.12
C ASP A 333 28.92 13.45 -9.66
N GLU A 334 28.90 12.10 -9.58
CA GLU A 334 30.14 11.34 -9.82
C GLU A 334 30.19 10.08 -10.72
N PHE A 335 29.13 9.43 -11.26
CA PHE A 335 29.35 8.19 -12.05
C PHE A 335 28.38 7.91 -13.23
N GLU A 336 28.95 7.67 -14.42
CA GLU A 336 28.35 7.03 -15.62
C GLU A 336 28.70 5.52 -15.63
N VAL A 337 27.75 4.58 -15.80
CA VAL A 337 28.07 3.15 -16.11
C VAL A 337 26.95 2.42 -16.90
N GLU A 338 27.39 1.50 -17.78
CA GLU A 338 26.77 0.77 -18.90
C GLU A 338 25.82 -0.42 -18.59
N ASP A 339 24.96 -0.75 -19.58
CA ASP A 339 23.83 -1.72 -19.63
C ASP A 339 24.19 -3.22 -19.79
N ILE A 340 23.41 -4.13 -19.16
CA ILE A 340 23.29 -5.57 -19.54
C ILE A 340 21.83 -6.07 -19.35
N THR A 341 21.17 -6.51 -20.45
CA THR A 341 19.75 -6.98 -20.51
C THR A 341 19.59 -8.51 -20.52
N PHE A 342 18.48 -9.05 -19.98
CA PHE A 342 18.02 -10.45 -20.19
C PHE A 342 16.48 -10.58 -20.35
N GLN A 343 16.04 -11.41 -21.31
CA GLN A 343 14.64 -11.59 -21.76
C GLN A 343 13.86 -12.67 -20.96
N ALA A 344 12.54 -12.49 -20.78
CA ALA A 344 11.62 -13.52 -20.27
C ALA A 344 10.30 -13.58 -21.08
N LYS A 345 9.73 -14.80 -21.22
CA LYS A 345 8.49 -15.14 -21.96
C LYS A 345 7.31 -15.45 -21.00
N PRO A 346 6.03 -15.25 -21.40
CA PRO A 346 4.86 -15.45 -20.53
C PRO A 346 4.09 -16.77 -20.78
N SER A 347 3.35 -17.27 -19.78
CA SER A 347 2.29 -18.27 -19.94
C SER A 347 1.08 -18.02 -19.02
N GLU A 348 -0.12 -18.09 -19.60
CA GLU A 348 -1.46 -17.81 -19.05
C GLU A 348 -2.10 -19.02 -18.34
N VAL A 349 -2.97 -18.79 -17.32
CA VAL A 349 -4.21 -19.61 -17.09
C VAL A 349 -5.32 -18.80 -16.33
N ASN A 350 -6.53 -18.90 -16.90
CA ASN A 350 -7.90 -18.50 -16.54
C ASN A 350 -8.37 -18.45 -15.06
N GLY A 351 -9.14 -17.40 -14.73
CA GLY A 351 -9.93 -17.23 -13.49
C GLY A 351 -11.45 -17.36 -13.67
N GLY A 352 -12.14 -17.84 -12.63
CA GLY A 352 -13.59 -17.98 -12.54
C GLY A 352 -14.30 -16.69 -12.12
N LYS A 353 -15.38 -16.36 -12.84
CA LYS A 353 -16.12 -15.08 -12.85
C LYS A 353 -16.99 -14.84 -11.60
N ARG A 354 -16.93 -13.62 -11.03
CA ARG A 354 -18.10 -12.91 -10.46
C ARG A 354 -18.49 -11.81 -11.45
N SER A 355 -19.75 -11.73 -11.85
CA SER A 355 -20.23 -10.73 -12.81
C SER A 355 -20.31 -9.34 -12.15
N HIS A 356 -19.39 -8.44 -12.51
CA HIS A 356 -19.27 -7.09 -11.95
C HIS A 356 -20.00 -6.00 -12.77
N GLY A 357 -20.97 -6.35 -13.62
CA GLY A 357 -21.73 -5.38 -14.41
C GLY A 357 -22.78 -4.54 -13.64
N GLN A 358 -22.83 -4.61 -12.30
CA GLN A 358 -23.93 -4.07 -11.49
C GLN A 358 -23.69 -2.68 -10.86
N ALA A 359 -22.46 -2.15 -10.85
CA ALA A 359 -22.13 -0.93 -10.11
C ALA A 359 -22.94 0.31 -10.54
N PHE A 360 -23.41 0.37 -11.79
CA PHE A 360 -24.14 1.52 -12.34
C PHE A 360 -25.62 1.26 -12.65
N GLU A 361 -26.09 0.01 -12.61
CA GLU A 361 -27.53 -0.29 -12.75
C GLU A 361 -28.33 0.34 -11.59
N ILE A 362 -27.73 0.46 -10.40
CA ILE A 362 -28.35 1.08 -9.24
C ILE A 362 -28.73 2.54 -9.49
N LEU A 363 -27.95 3.30 -10.27
CA LEU A 363 -28.27 4.70 -10.57
C LEU A 363 -29.55 4.86 -11.40
N GLN A 364 -29.87 3.87 -12.26
CA GLN A 364 -31.15 3.86 -12.99
C GLN A 364 -32.34 3.72 -12.04
N HIS A 365 -32.19 2.91 -10.99
CA HIS A 365 -33.23 2.73 -9.97
C HIS A 365 -33.41 3.97 -9.08
N LEU A 366 -32.36 4.79 -8.92
CA LEU A 366 -32.41 6.05 -8.16
C LEU A 366 -32.90 7.24 -8.98
N LYS A 367 -33.20 7.06 -10.26
CA LYS A 367 -33.67 8.12 -11.15
C LYS A 367 -34.95 8.77 -10.62
N GLY A 368 -34.91 10.10 -10.50
CA GLY A 368 -36.00 10.92 -10.01
C GLY A 368 -35.97 11.17 -8.49
N CYS A 369 -35.07 10.52 -7.75
CA CYS A 369 -34.93 10.74 -6.30
C CYS A 369 -34.63 12.21 -5.98
N GLN A 370 -35.16 12.66 -4.85
CA GLN A 370 -35.04 14.02 -4.32
C GLN A 370 -34.99 14.03 -2.79
N LYS A 371 -34.60 15.18 -2.25
CA LYS A 371 -34.54 15.43 -0.80
C LYS A 371 -35.81 14.99 -0.07
N GLY A 372 -35.61 14.36 1.08
CA GLY A 372 -36.67 13.85 1.96
C GLY A 372 -37.18 12.45 1.63
N GLN A 373 -36.61 11.79 0.62
CA GLN A 373 -36.91 10.38 0.31
C GLN A 373 -35.86 9.45 0.92
N THR A 374 -36.28 8.26 1.30
CA THR A 374 -35.38 7.15 1.64
C THR A 374 -35.54 6.07 0.58
N VAL A 375 -34.48 5.77 -0.16
CA VAL A 375 -34.52 4.85 -1.30
C VAL A 375 -33.28 3.96 -1.25
N GLN A 376 -33.51 2.65 -1.28
CA GLN A 376 -32.45 1.66 -1.21
C GLN A 376 -31.40 1.89 -2.32
N GLY A 377 -30.13 2.00 -1.92
CA GLY A 377 -29.02 2.26 -2.83
C GLY A 377 -28.54 3.71 -2.87
N LEU A 378 -29.22 4.65 -2.20
CA LEU A 378 -28.74 6.03 -2.09
C LEU A 378 -27.38 6.13 -1.38
N HIS A 379 -27.05 5.19 -0.49
CA HIS A 379 -25.71 5.14 0.10
C HIS A 379 -24.60 4.92 -0.95
N GLU A 380 -24.83 4.13 -1.99
CA GLU A 380 -23.85 3.92 -3.07
C GLU A 380 -23.61 5.22 -3.86
N LEU A 381 -24.67 5.98 -4.12
CA LEU A 381 -24.54 7.31 -4.71
C LEU A 381 -23.73 8.26 -3.80
N LYS A 382 -23.93 8.19 -2.48
CA LYS A 382 -23.15 8.99 -1.52
C LYS A 382 -21.67 8.62 -1.60
N LEU A 383 -21.34 7.33 -1.69
CA LEU A 383 -19.97 6.85 -1.86
C LEU A 383 -19.37 7.35 -3.19
N TYR A 384 -20.12 7.28 -4.29
CA TYR A 384 -19.69 7.83 -5.59
C TYR A 384 -19.38 9.34 -5.50
N LEU A 385 -20.30 10.14 -4.96
CA LEU A 385 -20.12 11.59 -4.86
C LEU A 385 -18.99 11.95 -3.87
N LYS A 386 -18.74 11.11 -2.86
CA LYS A 386 -17.61 11.25 -1.93
C LYS A 386 -16.27 10.92 -2.62
N LYS A 387 -16.20 9.84 -3.41
CA LYS A 387 -15.01 9.45 -4.20
C LYS A 387 -14.51 10.61 -5.05
N PHE A 388 -15.43 11.31 -5.72
CA PHE A 388 -15.11 12.46 -6.58
C PHE A 388 -15.18 13.82 -5.87
N GLY A 389 -15.34 13.83 -4.54
CA GLY A 389 -15.21 15.03 -3.69
C GLY A 389 -16.41 15.99 -3.66
N SER A 390 -17.52 15.65 -4.32
CA SER A 390 -18.76 16.46 -4.31
C SER A 390 -19.53 16.40 -2.99
N LEU A 391 -19.34 15.33 -2.21
CA LEU A 391 -20.02 15.13 -0.92
C LEU A 391 -19.00 15.12 0.23
N ASN A 392 -19.21 16.00 1.21
CA ASN A 392 -18.40 16.07 2.43
C ASN A 392 -19.29 16.30 3.66
N TYR A 393 -19.44 15.28 4.51
CA TYR A 393 -20.14 15.39 5.80
C TYR A 393 -19.26 15.97 6.93
N GLY A 394 -17.95 16.14 6.68
CA GLY A 394 -16.92 16.51 7.66
C GLY A 394 -16.84 18.00 8.04
N ALA A 395 -17.76 18.85 7.59
CA ALA A 395 -17.90 20.21 8.13
C ALA A 395 -18.65 20.25 9.48
N SER A 396 -19.18 19.11 9.94
CA SER A 396 -19.83 18.96 11.25
C SER A 396 -18.81 18.53 12.30
N ASN A 397 -18.75 19.24 13.44
CA ASN A 397 -17.86 18.97 14.57
C ASN A 397 -18.11 17.62 15.29
N ASN A 398 -18.89 16.70 14.70
CA ASN A 398 -19.26 15.42 15.30
C ASN A 398 -19.15 14.25 14.30
N HIS A 399 -17.97 13.60 14.29
CA HIS A 399 -17.62 12.48 13.42
C HIS A 399 -18.58 11.27 13.49
N LYS A 400 -19.29 11.07 14.62
CA LYS A 400 -20.26 9.97 14.77
C LYS A 400 -21.56 10.22 14.01
N LEU A 401 -22.01 11.47 13.92
CA LEU A 401 -23.20 11.85 13.16
C LEU A 401 -22.91 11.82 11.66
N ALA A 402 -21.72 12.27 11.24
CA ALA A 402 -21.29 12.21 9.83
C ALA A 402 -21.34 10.78 9.27
N HIS A 403 -20.77 9.79 9.98
CA HIS A 403 -20.81 8.39 9.54
C HIS A 403 -22.22 7.77 9.50
N ALA A 404 -23.14 8.23 10.37
CA ALA A 404 -24.51 7.75 10.39
C ALA A 404 -25.35 8.27 9.20
N HIS A 405 -25.07 9.50 8.74
CA HIS A 405 -25.68 10.06 7.53
C HIS A 405 -25.02 9.55 6.24
N GLU A 406 -23.72 9.22 6.28
CA GLU A 406 -22.99 8.65 5.15
C GLU A 406 -23.48 7.25 4.76
N ASN A 407 -23.72 6.39 5.75
CA ASN A 407 -24.04 4.97 5.54
C ASN A 407 -25.55 4.68 5.54
N ASN A 408 -26.37 5.67 5.19
CA ASN A 408 -27.82 5.52 5.13
C ASN A 408 -28.37 5.81 3.72
N ASP A 409 -29.57 5.30 3.47
CA ASP A 409 -30.30 5.46 2.21
C ASP A 409 -31.19 6.72 2.19
N GLU A 410 -30.92 7.72 3.03
CA GLU A 410 -31.69 8.96 3.09
C GLU A 410 -31.14 10.01 2.12
N PHE A 411 -32.04 10.64 1.37
CA PHE A 411 -31.71 11.80 0.56
C PHE A 411 -31.74 13.07 1.42
N ASP A 412 -30.59 13.36 2.02
CA ASP A 412 -30.39 14.46 2.95
C ASP A 412 -29.91 15.76 2.28
N ASP A 413 -29.81 16.83 3.07
CA ASP A 413 -29.36 18.16 2.62
C ASP A 413 -27.94 18.16 2.04
N PRO A 414 -26.97 17.44 2.64
CA PRO A 414 -25.65 17.25 2.03
C PRO A 414 -25.70 16.58 0.65
N LEU A 415 -26.49 15.53 0.47
CA LEU A 415 -26.63 14.84 -0.81
C LEU A 415 -27.24 15.74 -1.88
N GLU A 416 -28.29 16.50 -1.55
CA GLU A 416 -28.87 17.49 -2.48
C GLU A 416 -27.83 18.54 -2.90
N SER A 417 -27.04 19.03 -1.96
CA SER A 417 -25.99 20.02 -2.21
C SER A 417 -24.86 19.46 -3.07
N ALA A 418 -24.48 18.20 -2.84
CA ALA A 418 -23.49 17.49 -3.63
C ALA A 418 -23.96 17.29 -5.09
N ILE A 419 -25.23 16.91 -5.29
CA ILE A 419 -25.81 16.75 -6.64
C ILE A 419 -25.88 18.10 -7.36
N LYS A 420 -26.27 19.19 -6.68
CA LYS A 420 -26.23 20.54 -7.27
C LYS A 420 -24.82 20.93 -7.69
N THR A 421 -23.82 20.60 -6.87
CA THR A 421 -22.42 20.89 -7.17
C THR A 421 -21.94 20.09 -8.38
N TYR A 422 -22.24 18.79 -8.42
CA TYR A 422 -21.96 17.93 -9.57
C TYR A 422 -22.61 18.47 -10.85
N GLN A 423 -23.91 18.79 -10.81
CA GLN A 423 -24.63 19.34 -11.97
C GLN A 423 -24.04 20.66 -12.45
N GLN A 424 -23.61 21.53 -11.54
CA GLN A 424 -22.93 22.78 -11.89
C GLN A 424 -21.59 22.53 -12.58
N ASN A 425 -20.78 21.59 -12.09
CA ASN A 425 -19.46 21.30 -12.63
C ASN A 425 -19.52 20.76 -14.07
N TYR A 426 -20.56 19.99 -14.39
CA TYR A 426 -20.77 19.37 -15.70
C TYR A 426 -21.81 20.10 -16.57
N HIS A 427 -22.12 21.36 -16.26
CA HIS A 427 -23.08 22.21 -16.98
C HIS A 427 -24.46 21.57 -17.23
N LEU A 428 -24.88 20.69 -16.31
CA LEU A 428 -26.21 20.11 -16.31
C LEU A 428 -27.21 21.10 -15.71
N LYS A 429 -28.50 20.85 -15.96
CA LYS A 429 -29.55 21.61 -15.28
C LYS A 429 -29.43 21.37 -13.76
N VAL A 430 -29.20 22.45 -13.01
CA VAL A 430 -29.06 22.38 -11.54
C VAL A 430 -30.44 22.17 -10.91
N THR A 431 -30.81 20.91 -10.68
CA THR A 431 -32.08 20.50 -10.08
C THR A 431 -31.93 20.07 -8.62
N GLY A 432 -30.74 19.63 -8.21
CA GLY A 432 -30.53 18.94 -6.93
C GLY A 432 -31.20 17.56 -6.85
N ARG A 433 -31.57 16.99 -7.99
CA ARG A 433 -32.23 15.68 -8.12
C ARG A 433 -31.42 14.77 -9.02
N LEU A 434 -31.60 13.46 -8.91
CA LEU A 434 -31.09 12.49 -9.88
C LEU A 434 -31.98 12.46 -11.12
N ASP A 435 -32.03 13.56 -11.87
CA ASP A 435 -32.76 13.58 -13.13
C ASP A 435 -32.10 12.69 -14.20
N SER A 436 -32.84 12.45 -15.30
CA SER A 436 -32.40 11.58 -16.39
C SER A 436 -31.02 11.93 -16.94
N GLN A 437 -30.71 13.22 -17.02
CA GLN A 437 -29.45 13.69 -17.61
C GLN A 437 -28.29 13.48 -16.63
N THR A 438 -28.51 13.76 -15.35
CA THR A 438 -27.54 13.51 -14.28
C THR A 438 -27.20 12.03 -14.17
N VAL A 439 -28.21 11.14 -14.16
CA VAL A 439 -28.00 9.68 -14.14
C VAL A 439 -27.25 9.22 -15.38
N LYS A 440 -27.67 9.68 -16.56
CA LYS A 440 -26.99 9.33 -17.82
C LYS A 440 -25.51 9.73 -17.78
N GLN A 441 -25.20 10.91 -17.25
CA GLN A 441 -23.83 11.38 -17.11
C GLN A 441 -23.02 10.50 -16.15
N MET A 442 -23.53 10.26 -14.94
CA MET A 442 -22.84 9.48 -13.89
C MET A 442 -22.56 8.03 -14.28
N MET A 443 -23.34 7.46 -15.20
CA MET A 443 -23.14 6.11 -15.72
C MET A 443 -22.11 6.02 -16.85
N MET A 444 -21.61 7.14 -17.36
CA MET A 444 -20.55 7.10 -18.38
C MET A 444 -19.21 6.76 -17.73
N PRO A 445 -18.36 5.98 -18.41
CA PRO A 445 -16.99 5.75 -17.95
C PRO A 445 -16.23 7.07 -17.81
N ARG A 446 -15.34 7.14 -16.82
CA ARG A 446 -14.64 8.36 -16.43
C ARG A 446 -13.27 8.08 -15.80
N CYS A 447 -12.45 9.12 -15.74
CA CYS A 447 -11.24 9.15 -14.93
C CYS A 447 -11.58 9.05 -13.42
N GLY A 448 -10.71 8.36 -12.69
CA GLY A 448 -10.77 8.14 -11.24
C GLY A 448 -10.24 9.29 -10.38
N VAL A 449 -9.61 10.30 -10.99
CA VAL A 449 -9.10 11.48 -10.29
C VAL A 449 -10.27 12.31 -9.72
N PRO A 450 -10.22 12.77 -8.45
CA PRO A 450 -11.31 13.56 -7.86
C PRO A 450 -11.52 14.92 -8.53
N ASP A 451 -12.78 15.30 -8.74
CA ASP A 451 -13.21 16.59 -9.30
C ASP A 451 -13.02 17.77 -8.33
N ILE A 452 -13.06 17.47 -7.03
CA ILE A 452 -12.98 18.42 -5.93
C ILE A 452 -12.02 17.86 -4.89
N THR A 453 -10.96 18.60 -4.59
CA THR A 453 -10.03 18.27 -3.50
C THR A 453 -10.04 19.40 -2.49
N ASN A 454 -10.15 19.07 -1.20
CA ASN A 454 -10.21 20.05 -0.09
C ASN A 454 -11.27 21.16 -0.27
N GLY A 455 -12.42 20.83 -0.86
CA GLY A 455 -13.50 21.80 -1.12
C GLY A 455 -13.24 22.77 -2.26
N THR A 456 -12.09 22.65 -2.93
CA THR A 456 -11.75 23.39 -4.15
C THR A 456 -11.92 22.49 -5.36
N THR A 457 -12.74 22.94 -6.31
CA THR A 457 -12.89 22.27 -7.61
C THR A 457 -12.08 23.00 -8.66
N SER A 458 -11.52 22.24 -9.59
CA SER A 458 -10.79 22.75 -10.72
C SER A 458 -11.76 23.34 -11.76
N MET A 459 -12.96 22.75 -11.92
CA MET A 459 -13.95 23.08 -12.95
C MET A 459 -14.67 24.44 -12.80
N ARG A 460 -14.41 25.18 -11.73
CA ARG A 460 -14.94 26.55 -11.54
C ARG A 460 -13.89 27.55 -12.00
N SER A 461 -14.12 28.18 -13.16
CA SER A 461 -13.33 29.34 -13.59
C SER A 461 -13.22 30.34 -12.45
N ALA A 462 -12.04 30.96 -12.28
CA ALA A 462 -11.79 32.04 -11.34
C ALA A 462 -12.60 33.30 -11.71
N GLY A 463 -13.92 33.24 -11.61
CA GLY A 463 -14.84 34.34 -11.85
C GLY A 463 -14.97 35.20 -10.61
N LYS A 464 -14.36 36.40 -10.67
CA LYS A 464 -14.51 37.55 -9.76
C LYS A 464 -13.73 37.49 -8.43
N LYS A 465 -12.40 37.62 -8.49
CA LYS A 465 -11.73 38.50 -7.53
C LYS A 465 -11.94 39.94 -8.01
N LYS A 466 -12.77 40.72 -7.29
CA LYS A 466 -12.88 42.17 -7.48
C LYS A 466 -11.54 42.79 -7.08
N HIS A 467 -10.63 42.95 -8.03
CA HIS A 467 -9.54 43.90 -7.88
C HIS A 467 -10.04 45.27 -8.36
N HIS A 468 -10.21 46.19 -7.42
CA HIS A 468 -10.21 47.61 -7.78
C HIS A 468 -8.80 47.95 -8.25
N HIS A 469 -8.66 48.28 -9.55
CA HIS A 469 -7.96 49.45 -10.08
C HIS A 469 -7.78 49.34 -11.61
N GLY A 470 -8.16 50.41 -12.33
CA GLY A 470 -7.60 50.79 -13.64
C GLY A 470 -8.27 50.20 -14.91
N PRO A 471 -8.75 51.04 -15.86
CA PRO A 471 -9.36 50.57 -17.11
C PRO A 471 -8.30 50.48 -18.22
N THR A 472 -7.89 49.27 -18.61
CA THR A 472 -7.44 48.90 -19.98
C THR A 472 -6.97 47.45 -19.99
N SER A 473 -7.83 46.51 -20.40
CA SER A 473 -7.47 45.22 -21.00
C SER A 473 -8.74 44.40 -21.21
N LEU A 474 -9.03 43.98 -22.44
CA LEU A 474 -10.10 43.02 -22.72
C LEU A 474 -9.81 41.71 -21.98
N HIS A 475 -10.56 41.43 -20.91
CA HIS A 475 -10.49 40.16 -20.20
C HIS A 475 -11.11 39.04 -21.05
N ARG A 476 -10.28 38.28 -21.78
CA ARG A 476 -10.64 36.93 -22.23
C ARG A 476 -10.70 36.07 -20.96
N ALA A 477 -11.90 35.67 -20.54
CA ALA A 477 -12.07 34.76 -19.42
C ALA A 477 -11.39 33.43 -19.79
N SER A 478 -10.30 33.08 -19.11
CA SER A 478 -9.67 31.77 -19.25
C SER A 478 -10.59 30.71 -18.69
N HIS A 479 -10.98 29.73 -19.52
CA HIS A 479 -11.83 28.61 -19.13
C HIS A 479 -11.04 27.42 -18.56
N PHE A 480 -9.71 27.44 -18.72
CA PHE A 480 -8.83 26.33 -18.39
C PHE A 480 -8.67 26.10 -16.88
N VAL A 481 -8.31 24.87 -16.55
CA VAL A 481 -8.48 24.33 -15.21
C VAL A 481 -7.21 23.65 -14.69
N LEU A 482 -6.79 24.02 -13.47
CA LEU A 482 -5.60 23.49 -12.79
C LEU A 482 -5.99 22.75 -11.52
N PHE A 483 -5.18 21.75 -11.12
CA PHE A 483 -5.33 21.13 -9.81
C PHE A 483 -5.24 22.17 -8.68
N PRO A 484 -6.01 22.00 -7.59
CA PRO A 484 -5.82 22.80 -6.38
C PRO A 484 -4.36 22.72 -5.87
N GLY A 485 -3.80 23.88 -5.55
CA GLY A 485 -2.37 24.00 -5.19
C GLY A 485 -1.41 24.07 -6.39
N GLN A 486 -1.91 23.90 -7.62
CA GLN A 486 -1.15 23.97 -8.87
C GLN A 486 0.16 23.15 -8.82
N PRO A 487 0.08 21.85 -8.45
CA PRO A 487 1.24 20.97 -8.49
C PRO A 487 1.84 20.97 -9.90
N ARG A 488 3.17 21.03 -9.96
CA ARG A 488 3.93 21.08 -11.20
C ARG A 488 5.27 20.41 -11.01
N TRP A 489 5.83 19.90 -12.10
CA TRP A 489 7.23 19.47 -12.10
C TRP A 489 8.15 20.65 -11.77
N PRO A 490 9.30 20.40 -11.11
CA PRO A 490 10.28 21.44 -10.85
C PRO A 490 10.68 22.16 -12.16
N PRO A 491 10.93 23.48 -12.17
CA PRO A 491 11.31 24.19 -13.40
C PRO A 491 12.56 23.65 -14.10
N SER A 492 13.45 22.99 -13.35
CA SER A 492 14.65 22.33 -13.88
C SER A 492 14.37 20.96 -14.51
N LYS A 493 13.18 20.40 -14.29
CA LYS A 493 12.80 19.06 -14.72
C LYS A 493 11.91 19.17 -15.96
N THR A 494 12.54 19.31 -17.11
CA THR A 494 11.87 19.42 -18.42
C THR A 494 11.98 18.13 -19.25
N HIS A 495 12.76 17.17 -18.78
CA HIS A 495 12.90 15.85 -19.37
C HIS A 495 12.34 14.82 -18.39
N LEU A 496 11.24 14.19 -18.78
CA LEU A 496 10.48 13.23 -17.98
C LEU A 496 10.67 11.83 -18.55
N THR A 497 11.27 10.94 -17.77
CA THR A 497 11.41 9.54 -18.14
C THR A 497 10.17 8.76 -17.74
N TYR A 498 9.75 7.78 -18.55
CA TYR A 498 8.62 6.90 -18.22
C TYR A 498 8.98 5.43 -18.37
N GLN A 499 8.37 4.57 -17.57
CA GLN A 499 8.50 3.12 -17.70
C GLN A 499 7.16 2.42 -17.56
N PHE A 500 7.12 1.15 -17.96
CA PHE A 500 5.92 0.33 -17.89
C PHE A 500 5.99 -0.70 -16.78
N PHE A 501 4.97 -0.74 -15.94
CA PHE A 501 4.79 -1.77 -14.94
C PHE A 501 3.30 -2.10 -14.83
N SER A 502 2.91 -3.30 -15.22
CA SER A 502 1.53 -3.76 -15.13
C SER A 502 1.44 -4.98 -14.24
N SER A 503 0.50 -4.99 -13.29
CA SER A 503 0.19 -6.20 -12.53
C SER A 503 -0.65 -7.20 -13.33
N VAL A 504 -1.33 -6.73 -14.38
CA VAL A 504 -2.09 -7.54 -15.32
C VAL A 504 -1.67 -7.23 -16.75
N GLN A 505 -1.36 -8.26 -17.56
CA GLN A 505 -1.06 -8.07 -18.98
C GLN A 505 -2.36 -8.03 -19.79
N VAL A 506 -2.72 -6.85 -20.30
CA VAL A 506 -3.96 -6.62 -21.07
C VAL A 506 -3.66 -6.44 -22.57
N THR A 507 -2.51 -5.84 -22.88
CA THR A 507 -2.04 -5.60 -24.25
C THR A 507 -0.54 -5.80 -24.31
N SER A 508 0.02 -5.94 -25.52
CA SER A 508 1.48 -6.07 -25.65
C SER A 508 2.18 -4.79 -25.22
N ILE A 509 3.39 -4.95 -24.67
CA ILE A 509 4.23 -3.82 -24.29
C ILE A 509 4.50 -2.88 -25.48
N ASP A 510 4.67 -3.42 -26.69
CA ASP A 510 4.89 -2.60 -27.89
C ASP A 510 3.65 -1.78 -28.29
N ASN A 511 2.45 -2.33 -28.08
CA ASN A 511 1.23 -1.55 -28.27
C ASN A 511 1.13 -0.44 -27.22
N LEU A 512 1.43 -0.74 -25.96
CA LEU A 512 1.42 0.26 -24.88
C LEU A 512 2.48 1.35 -25.10
N ARG A 513 3.68 0.99 -25.56
CA ARG A 513 4.71 1.93 -26.03
C ARG A 513 4.21 2.85 -27.12
N SER A 514 3.58 2.29 -28.15
CA SER A 514 2.98 3.07 -29.25
C SER A 514 1.90 4.02 -28.75
N VAL A 515 1.03 3.56 -27.85
CA VAL A 515 -0.04 4.37 -27.23
C VAL A 515 0.56 5.54 -26.45
N CYS A 516 1.49 5.27 -25.53
CA CYS A 516 2.08 6.30 -24.68
C CYS A 516 2.96 7.25 -25.48
N SER A 517 3.70 6.78 -26.47
CA SER A 517 4.47 7.64 -27.39
C SER A 517 3.57 8.64 -28.13
N GLN A 518 2.42 8.19 -28.66
CA GLN A 518 1.44 9.08 -29.28
C GLN A 518 0.90 10.12 -28.30
N ALA A 519 0.58 9.70 -27.07
CA ALA A 519 0.02 10.58 -26.06
C ALA A 519 1.03 11.61 -25.54
N PHE A 520 2.26 11.19 -25.26
CA PHE A 520 3.36 12.10 -24.90
C PHE A 520 3.68 13.08 -26.03
N ALA A 521 3.64 12.64 -27.30
CA ALA A 521 3.85 13.52 -28.44
C ALA A 521 2.83 14.66 -28.51
N LYS A 522 1.56 14.42 -28.12
CA LYS A 522 0.54 15.49 -28.07
C LYS A 522 0.90 16.56 -27.04
N TRP A 523 1.34 16.17 -25.85
CA TRP A 523 1.73 17.12 -24.80
C TRP A 523 3.07 17.81 -25.09
N ALA A 524 4.04 17.10 -25.67
CA ALA A 524 5.32 17.67 -26.08
C ALA A 524 5.17 18.78 -27.14
N GLN A 525 4.12 18.73 -27.99
CA GLN A 525 3.86 19.76 -28.99
C GLN A 525 3.44 21.11 -28.39
N VAL A 526 2.92 21.13 -27.17
CA VAL A 526 2.34 22.32 -26.54
C VAL A 526 3.02 22.68 -25.20
N THR A 527 4.15 22.04 -24.91
CA THR A 527 4.96 22.27 -23.72
C THR A 527 6.45 22.22 -24.07
N HIS A 528 7.30 22.61 -23.12
CA HIS A 528 8.74 22.42 -23.23
C HIS A 528 9.20 21.03 -22.73
N PHE A 529 8.28 20.13 -22.36
CA PHE A 529 8.63 18.81 -21.89
C PHE A 529 9.11 17.92 -23.02
N THR A 530 10.12 17.11 -22.71
CA THR A 530 10.53 15.97 -23.50
C THR A 530 10.25 14.70 -22.71
N PHE A 531 9.88 13.64 -23.42
CA PHE A 531 9.53 12.36 -22.82
C PHE A 531 10.37 11.26 -23.43
N GLU A 532 10.91 10.40 -22.59
CA GLU A 532 11.75 9.28 -23.01
C GLU A 532 11.40 8.03 -22.21
N GLU A 533 11.30 6.89 -22.89
CA GLU A 533 11.17 5.62 -22.19
C GLU A 533 12.48 5.34 -21.46
N ALA A 534 12.39 5.18 -20.16
CA ALA A 534 13.51 4.82 -19.31
C ALA A 534 14.08 3.46 -19.76
N GLN A 535 15.40 3.35 -19.76
CA GLN A 535 16.05 2.06 -19.99
C GLN A 535 15.64 1.06 -18.91
N ASP A 536 15.50 -0.22 -19.29
CA ASP A 536 15.14 -1.28 -18.36
C ASP A 536 16.07 -1.29 -17.13
N GLY A 537 15.48 -1.20 -15.93
CA GLY A 537 16.23 -1.18 -14.66
C GLY A 537 16.62 0.21 -14.16
N THR A 538 16.27 1.29 -14.87
CA THR A 538 16.43 2.68 -14.39
C THR A 538 15.15 3.21 -13.72
N THR A 539 15.29 4.12 -12.75
CA THR A 539 14.12 4.75 -12.14
C THR A 539 13.52 5.77 -13.10
N ALA A 540 12.23 5.64 -13.43
CA ALA A 540 11.51 6.61 -14.23
C ALA A 540 10.78 7.64 -13.37
N ASP A 541 10.58 8.84 -13.91
CA ASP A 541 9.71 9.85 -13.30
C ASP A 541 8.24 9.44 -13.31
N ILE A 542 7.83 8.66 -14.32
CA ILE A 542 6.47 8.22 -14.56
C ILE A 542 6.42 6.68 -14.70
N VAL A 543 5.49 6.03 -14.01
CA VAL A 543 5.22 4.59 -14.11
C VAL A 543 3.81 4.39 -14.63
N ILE A 544 3.68 3.62 -15.73
CA ILE A 544 2.43 3.40 -16.45
C ILE A 544 2.11 1.92 -16.50
N GLY A 545 0.87 1.52 -16.22
CA GLY A 545 0.44 0.16 -16.53
C GLY A 545 -0.96 -0.22 -16.10
N PHE A 546 -1.30 -1.49 -16.33
CA PHE A 546 -2.62 -2.05 -16.05
C PHE A 546 -2.65 -2.72 -14.69
N HIS A 547 -3.66 -2.36 -13.91
CA HIS A 547 -3.93 -2.92 -12.58
C HIS A 547 -5.40 -3.25 -12.44
N ARG A 548 -5.76 -4.06 -11.43
CA ARG A 548 -7.14 -4.53 -11.24
C ARG A 548 -7.54 -4.41 -9.77
N GLY A 549 -8.77 -3.98 -9.52
CA GLY A 549 -9.31 -3.90 -8.16
C GLY A 549 -8.43 -3.06 -7.24
N ASP A 550 -8.27 -3.50 -5.99
CA ASP A 550 -7.27 -2.91 -5.09
C ASP A 550 -5.85 -3.28 -5.53
N HIS A 551 -5.06 -2.26 -5.82
CA HIS A 551 -3.69 -2.36 -6.34
C HIS A 551 -2.72 -1.48 -5.53
N GLY A 552 -3.01 -1.27 -4.25
CA GLY A 552 -2.04 -0.78 -3.27
C GLY A 552 -1.79 0.73 -3.24
N ASP A 553 -2.53 1.52 -4.02
CA ASP A 553 -2.41 2.99 -4.05
C ASP A 553 -3.55 3.75 -3.35
N GLY A 554 -4.50 3.02 -2.75
CA GLY A 554 -5.67 3.59 -2.07
C GLY A 554 -6.81 4.02 -3.00
N ALA A 555 -6.70 3.75 -4.30
CA ALA A 555 -7.73 4.04 -5.30
C ALA A 555 -8.11 2.75 -6.06
N PRO A 556 -8.83 1.80 -5.43
CA PRO A 556 -9.18 0.55 -6.10
C PRO A 556 -10.07 0.78 -7.33
N PHE A 557 -9.81 0.01 -8.39
CA PHE A 557 -10.65 -0.04 -9.58
C PHE A 557 -11.96 -0.80 -9.32
N ASP A 558 -13.02 -0.41 -10.02
CA ASP A 558 -14.40 -0.86 -9.81
C ASP A 558 -14.84 -1.99 -10.76
N GLY A 559 -13.96 -2.46 -11.64
CA GLY A 559 -14.27 -3.48 -12.62
C GLY A 559 -14.78 -2.84 -13.93
N PRO A 560 -15.51 -3.57 -14.79
CA PRO A 560 -15.90 -3.04 -16.09
C PRO A 560 -16.87 -1.84 -15.97
N GLY A 561 -16.54 -0.76 -16.67
CA GLY A 561 -17.24 0.52 -16.62
C GLY A 561 -16.95 1.32 -15.35
N GLY A 562 -17.37 2.58 -15.32
CA GLY A 562 -17.07 3.44 -14.17
C GLY A 562 -15.68 4.06 -14.27
N THR A 563 -14.75 3.59 -13.45
CA THR A 563 -13.41 4.19 -13.34
C THR A 563 -12.42 3.50 -14.27
N VAL A 564 -12.15 4.12 -15.42
CA VAL A 564 -11.35 3.45 -16.47
C VAL A 564 -9.83 3.55 -16.27
N ALA A 565 -9.40 4.58 -15.56
CA ALA A 565 -8.00 4.86 -15.26
C ALA A 565 -7.92 5.92 -14.16
N HIS A 566 -6.74 6.07 -13.57
CA HIS A 566 -6.39 7.25 -12.80
C HIS A 566 -4.89 7.53 -12.86
N SER A 567 -4.54 8.73 -12.45
CA SER A 567 -3.16 9.17 -12.35
C SER A 567 -2.95 10.08 -11.16
N THR A 568 -1.69 10.26 -10.79
CA THR A 568 -1.29 11.11 -9.68
C THR A 568 -0.76 12.46 -10.19
N PRO A 569 -0.81 13.51 -9.36
CA PRO A 569 -0.24 14.80 -9.73
C PRO A 569 1.29 14.72 -9.95
N PRO A 570 1.92 15.76 -10.55
CA PRO A 570 3.36 15.83 -10.77
C PRO A 570 4.20 15.42 -9.55
N THR A 571 5.37 14.81 -9.81
CA THR A 571 6.36 14.26 -8.83
C THR A 571 5.96 12.97 -8.11
N ASP A 572 4.69 12.56 -8.13
CA ASP A 572 4.29 11.21 -7.72
C ASP A 572 4.46 10.22 -8.88
N GLY A 573 3.92 10.57 -10.07
CA GLY A 573 4.32 9.94 -11.32
C GLY A 573 3.68 8.58 -11.60
N ARG A 574 2.45 8.32 -11.17
CA ARG A 574 1.75 7.05 -11.42
C ARG A 574 0.57 7.25 -12.35
N PHE A 575 0.43 6.36 -13.31
CA PHE A 575 -0.71 6.28 -14.21
C PHE A 575 -1.13 4.81 -14.35
N HIS A 576 -2.31 4.49 -13.82
CA HIS A 576 -2.86 3.15 -13.87
C HIS A 576 -4.09 3.12 -14.79
N TYR A 577 -4.15 2.12 -15.66
CA TYR A 577 -5.35 1.72 -16.38
C TYR A 577 -6.08 0.63 -15.61
N ASP A 578 -7.42 0.64 -15.64
CA ASP A 578 -8.20 -0.49 -15.15
C ASP A 578 -8.13 -1.66 -16.15
N ALA A 579 -7.56 -2.77 -15.70
CA ALA A 579 -7.42 -3.99 -16.48
C ALA A 579 -8.73 -4.76 -16.71
N ASP A 580 -9.85 -4.33 -16.13
CA ASP A 580 -11.17 -4.91 -16.36
C ASP A 580 -11.95 -4.27 -17.52
N GLU A 581 -11.46 -3.16 -18.08
CA GLU A 581 -12.07 -2.52 -19.24
C GLU A 581 -11.74 -3.21 -20.56
N ILE A 582 -12.60 -3.01 -21.55
CA ILE A 582 -12.36 -3.48 -22.92
C ILE A 582 -11.52 -2.43 -23.63
N TRP A 583 -10.22 -2.67 -23.76
CA TRP A 583 -9.29 -1.71 -24.36
C TRP A 583 -9.08 -1.92 -25.87
N SER A 584 -9.01 -0.83 -26.62
CA SER A 584 -8.67 -0.82 -28.05
C SER A 584 -7.90 0.43 -28.45
N THR A 585 -7.13 0.35 -29.54
CA THR A 585 -6.57 1.51 -30.25
C THR A 585 -7.38 1.90 -31.49
N ASP A 586 -8.46 1.18 -31.78
CA ASP A 586 -9.52 1.49 -32.74
C ASP A 586 -10.86 1.07 -32.12
N PRO A 587 -11.47 1.93 -31.28
CA PRO A 587 -12.53 1.52 -30.37
C PRO A 587 -13.85 1.28 -31.10
N SER A 588 -14.36 0.04 -31.05
CA SER A 588 -15.74 -0.27 -31.40
C SER A 588 -16.70 0.12 -30.27
N PRO A 589 -18.03 0.20 -30.50
CA PRO A 589 -18.98 0.52 -29.44
C PRO A 589 -18.78 -0.36 -28.20
N GLY A 590 -18.58 0.26 -27.04
CA GLY A 590 -18.32 -0.42 -25.77
C GLY A 590 -16.84 -0.64 -25.42
N ALA A 591 -15.90 -0.39 -26.32
CA ALA A 591 -14.47 -0.41 -26.02
C ALA A 591 -13.93 0.98 -25.64
N MET A 592 -13.04 1.05 -24.67
CA MET A 592 -12.29 2.25 -24.29
C MET A 592 -11.08 2.46 -25.20
N ASP A 593 -10.90 3.69 -25.65
CA ASP A 593 -9.75 4.07 -26.48
C ASP A 593 -8.50 4.28 -25.62
N LEU A 594 -7.51 3.41 -25.78
CA LEU A 594 -6.25 3.46 -25.04
C LEU A 594 -5.55 4.81 -25.17
N VAL A 595 -5.50 5.37 -26.38
CA VAL A 595 -4.80 6.63 -26.64
C VAL A 595 -5.55 7.81 -26.01
N SER A 596 -6.88 7.85 -26.10
CA SER A 596 -7.67 8.92 -25.48
C SER A 596 -7.47 8.97 -23.97
N VAL A 597 -7.52 7.80 -23.30
CA VAL A 597 -7.25 7.71 -21.86
C VAL A 597 -5.81 8.09 -21.55
N ALA A 598 -4.84 7.64 -22.35
CA ALA A 598 -3.43 8.04 -22.17
C ALA A 598 -3.22 9.55 -22.23
N VAL A 599 -3.79 10.22 -23.24
CA VAL A 599 -3.66 11.68 -23.39
C VAL A 599 -4.29 12.39 -22.18
N HIS A 600 -5.45 11.93 -21.71
CA HIS A 600 -6.10 12.47 -20.51
C HIS A 600 -5.24 12.33 -19.26
N GLU A 601 -4.82 11.12 -18.91
CA GLU A 601 -4.09 10.85 -17.67
C GLU A 601 -2.68 11.49 -17.66
N ILE A 602 -2.04 11.63 -18.82
CA ILE A 602 -0.79 12.39 -18.91
C ILE A 602 -1.00 13.88 -18.60
N GLY A 603 -2.16 14.45 -18.93
CA GLY A 603 -2.48 15.83 -18.54
C GLY A 603 -2.46 16.01 -17.02
N HIS A 604 -2.97 15.03 -16.27
CA HIS A 604 -2.87 15.02 -14.81
C HIS A 604 -1.45 14.84 -14.29
N LEU A 605 -0.65 13.95 -14.89
CA LEU A 605 0.78 13.80 -14.60
C LEU A 605 1.56 15.09 -14.80
N LEU A 606 1.07 16.00 -15.66
CA LEU A 606 1.64 17.32 -15.88
C LEU A 606 1.01 18.42 -15.00
N GLY A 607 -0.07 18.14 -14.27
CA GLY A 607 -0.65 19.06 -13.28
C GLY A 607 -1.98 19.70 -13.67
N LEU A 608 -2.60 19.28 -14.77
CA LEU A 608 -3.93 19.73 -15.17
C LEU A 608 -5.01 19.05 -14.33
N GLY A 609 -6.05 19.81 -13.96
CA GLY A 609 -7.27 19.24 -13.38
C GLY A 609 -8.30 18.93 -14.48
N HIS A 610 -9.46 18.38 -14.09
CA HIS A 610 -10.55 18.15 -15.05
C HIS A 610 -11.12 19.45 -15.61
N SER A 611 -11.31 19.53 -16.93
CA SER A 611 -12.03 20.60 -17.61
C SER A 611 -13.54 20.41 -17.48
N SER A 612 -14.29 21.51 -17.50
CA SER A 612 -15.75 21.49 -17.61
C SER A 612 -16.25 21.49 -19.06
N ILE A 613 -15.34 21.60 -20.04
CA ILE A 613 -15.68 21.61 -21.47
C ILE A 613 -15.71 20.18 -21.98
N GLU A 614 -16.88 19.72 -22.44
CA GLU A 614 -17.09 18.34 -22.90
C GLU A 614 -16.14 17.92 -24.03
N ASP A 615 -15.75 18.84 -24.90
CA ASP A 615 -14.82 18.59 -26.01
C ASP A 615 -13.34 18.58 -25.59
N ALA A 616 -13.00 19.03 -24.38
CA ALA A 616 -11.61 19.08 -23.90
C ALA A 616 -11.09 17.70 -23.51
N ILE A 617 -9.81 17.39 -23.77
CA ILE A 617 -9.28 16.07 -23.43
C ILE A 617 -9.34 15.84 -21.92
N MET A 618 -9.15 16.89 -21.12
CA MET A 618 -9.25 16.83 -19.67
C MET A 618 -10.70 16.79 -19.14
N TYR A 619 -11.71 16.64 -19.98
CA TYR A 619 -13.07 16.34 -19.50
C TYR A 619 -13.10 14.97 -18.82
N ALA A 620 -13.62 14.90 -17.59
CA ALA A 620 -13.51 13.70 -16.75
C ALA A 620 -14.14 12.43 -17.35
N PHE A 621 -15.18 12.59 -18.19
CA PHE A 621 -15.91 11.47 -18.79
C PHE A 621 -15.34 11.12 -20.15
N ILE A 622 -15.07 9.82 -20.35
CA ILE A 622 -14.44 9.28 -21.54
C ILE A 622 -15.43 8.33 -22.20
N PRO A 623 -16.09 8.73 -23.30
CA PRO A 623 -17.08 7.90 -23.96
C PRO A 623 -16.42 6.67 -24.60
N SER A 624 -17.03 5.49 -24.41
CA SER A 624 -16.62 4.27 -25.10
C SER A 624 -16.98 4.31 -26.59
N GLY A 625 -16.21 3.62 -27.43
CA GLY A 625 -16.40 3.58 -28.88
C GLY A 625 -15.99 4.86 -29.61
N VAL A 626 -15.31 5.80 -28.95
CA VAL A 626 -14.90 7.07 -29.54
C VAL A 626 -13.41 7.31 -29.29
N ALA A 627 -12.69 7.67 -30.35
CA ALA A 627 -11.32 8.15 -30.25
C ALA A 627 -11.33 9.69 -30.13
N LYS A 628 -10.98 10.20 -28.95
CA LYS A 628 -10.83 11.62 -28.63
C LYS A 628 -9.38 11.87 -28.20
N ARG A 629 -8.52 12.22 -29.15
CA ARG A 629 -7.05 12.22 -28.96
C ARG A 629 -6.39 13.58 -29.17
N ASP A 630 -7.17 14.59 -29.55
CA ASP A 630 -6.68 15.93 -29.81
C ASP A 630 -6.86 16.81 -28.58
N LEU A 631 -5.88 17.67 -28.33
CA LEU A 631 -5.94 18.67 -27.28
C LEU A 631 -6.89 19.78 -27.72
N HIS A 632 -7.87 20.11 -26.89
CA HIS A 632 -8.69 21.28 -27.07
C HIS A 632 -7.91 22.53 -26.61
N GLU A 633 -8.33 23.70 -27.10
CA GLU A 633 -7.72 24.98 -26.75
C GLU A 633 -7.69 25.22 -25.23
N ASP A 634 -8.66 24.68 -24.50
CA ASP A 634 -8.71 24.73 -23.02
C ASP A 634 -7.56 23.97 -22.37
N ASP A 635 -7.24 22.77 -22.87
CA ASP A 635 -6.13 21.95 -22.38
C ASP A 635 -4.79 22.64 -22.64
N VAL A 636 -4.64 23.21 -23.84
CA VAL A 636 -3.44 23.95 -24.27
C VAL A 636 -3.24 25.22 -23.45
N GLN A 637 -4.30 25.99 -23.19
CA GLN A 637 -4.18 27.17 -22.35
C GLN A 637 -3.88 26.80 -20.89
N GLY A 638 -4.45 25.70 -20.39
CA GLY A 638 -4.20 25.18 -19.06
C GLY A 638 -2.73 24.84 -18.85
N ILE A 639 -2.15 24.08 -19.77
CA ILE A 639 -0.76 23.63 -19.63
C ILE A 639 0.22 24.79 -19.77
N ARG A 640 -0.07 25.74 -20.68
CA ARG A 640 0.73 26.96 -20.83
C ARG A 640 0.64 27.89 -19.63
N ALA A 641 -0.47 27.88 -18.90
CA ALA A 641 -0.59 28.65 -17.67
C ALA A 641 0.30 28.10 -16.55
N LEU A 642 0.58 26.79 -16.53
CA LEU A 642 1.49 26.17 -15.55
C LEU A 642 2.96 26.35 -15.91
N TYR A 643 3.29 26.20 -17.19
CA TYR A 643 4.67 26.00 -17.65
C TYR A 643 5.20 27.09 -18.59
N GLY A 644 4.34 28.04 -18.99
CA GLY A 644 4.66 29.02 -20.02
C GLY A 644 4.37 28.49 -21.44
N PRO A 645 4.49 29.38 -22.45
CA PRO A 645 4.18 29.08 -23.86
C PRO A 645 5.08 28.02 -24.49
#